data_AF-A0A378WWD2-F1
#
_entry.id   AF-A0A378WWD2-F1
#
_cell.length_a   1.000
_cell.length_b   1.000
_cell.length_c   1.000
_cell.angle_alpha   90.00
_cell.angle_beta   90.00
_cell.angle_gamma   90.00
#
_symmetry.space_group_name_H-M   'P 1'
#
loop_
_entity.id
_entity.type
_entity.pdbx_description
1 polymer ?
#
loop_
_entity_poly.entity_id
_entity_poly.type
_entity_poly.pdbx_seq_one_letter_code
_entity_poly.pdbx_strand_id
1 'polypeptide(L)'
;MTAAPVLRDSSQPIFRDRREAGRVLAGLLEHYRDHPGVVVLGLARGGMPVAWEVAAALHARLDTLVVRKLGAPGRPEFAIGAVAPDGRIVVNDDAVRGLHVTAEQIRSVAREEAAELARREHTYRGDRPPAPIAGRTVILVDDGLATGATMFAAVEAIRAGEPGRIVVAVPAAPESTCREFDALVDEMVCATMPSPFLAVGESFWDFTQVGDEEVRQLLTTPTADAPPTATGTDPAAVIDAAAIEAPEGVPPHDVLDEFIGDARFVLIGESSHGTHEFYTARAAITRWLISEKGFTAVAAEADWPDTYLVDRFVRGIDDSSPTLALRGFERFPTWMWRNTVVRDFVGWLRLHNDYQRRVGAPQAGFYGLDLYSMHRSMRHVIDYLRQVDPAAAQRAERRYACFDRTSDHDGQAYGFGAAFGAGHSCQAEVVRQLVDLQRNAPAHRQAGDGEASFDALRNAWTVRNAEAYYRAMFGDRVSSWNLRDEHMADTLDALAAHLGRDGTPARVVVWAHNSHIGDARATEMGAEGQLSLGQLVRERHGTDCRTIGFTTSHGTVTAAGEWEGEAECKVVRPALRSSVEELLHDTGRAGFLIRTDTAGAATELLREPRLERAIGVIYQPTTERHSHYFHARPADRYDAIIHIDRTTALRPLEPPHRWTAASTPDTFPSGL
;
A
#
# COMPACT_ATOMS: atom_id res chain seq x y z
N MET A 1 -28.29 29.46 -0.39
CA MET A 1 -26.96 29.44 0.25
C MET A 1 -27.07 28.70 1.56
N THR A 2 -26.73 27.42 1.55
CA THR A 2 -26.57 26.59 2.74
C THR A 2 -25.33 25.76 2.44
N ALA A 3 -24.24 26.09 3.12
CA ALA A 3 -22.96 25.41 2.96
C ALA A 3 -23.14 23.94 3.35
N ALA A 4 -22.81 23.04 2.42
CA ALA A 4 -22.67 21.63 2.71
C ALA A 4 -21.53 21.45 3.72
N PRO A 5 -21.68 20.56 4.73
CA PRO A 5 -20.61 20.31 5.67
C PRO A 5 -19.45 19.66 4.92
N VAL A 6 -18.27 20.25 5.02
CA VAL A 6 -17.00 19.62 4.68
C VAL A 6 -16.90 18.35 5.52
N LEU A 7 -17.01 17.19 4.88
CA LEU A 7 -16.71 15.91 5.51
C LEU A 7 -15.28 16.01 6.03
N ARG A 8 -15.12 15.86 7.36
CA ARG A 8 -13.81 15.78 7.99
C ARG A 8 -13.14 14.51 7.48
N ASP A 9 -12.15 14.71 6.64
CA ASP A 9 -11.18 13.72 6.22
C ASP A 9 -10.26 13.46 7.41
N SER A 10 -10.48 12.37 8.14
CA SER A 10 -9.60 11.91 9.20
C SER A 10 -8.98 10.60 8.76
N SER A 11 -7.65 10.57 8.74
CA SER A 11 -6.81 9.38 8.66
C SER A 11 -7.44 8.20 9.41
N GLN A 12 -7.65 7.07 8.73
CA GLN A 12 -8.17 5.88 9.40
C GLN A 12 -7.11 5.30 10.34
N PRO A 13 -7.46 4.90 11.58
CA PRO A 13 -6.45 4.46 12.53
C PRO A 13 -5.80 3.13 12.15
N ILE A 14 -4.47 3.04 12.32
CA ILE A 14 -3.66 1.86 11.94
C ILE A 14 -3.81 0.75 13.00
N PHE A 15 -3.65 1.12 14.26
CA PHE A 15 -3.71 0.21 15.41
C PHE A 15 -5.10 0.25 16.04
N ARG A 16 -5.59 -0.88 16.51
CA ARG A 16 -6.84 -0.99 17.25
C ARG A 16 -6.72 -0.30 18.61
N ASP A 17 -5.64 -0.57 19.33
CA ASP A 17 -5.37 -0.07 20.67
C ASP A 17 -3.84 -0.06 20.94
N ARG A 18 -3.42 0.45 22.11
CA ARG A 18 -2.00 0.49 22.52
C ARG A 18 -1.37 -0.89 22.66
N ARG A 19 -2.14 -1.94 22.95
CA ARG A 19 -1.60 -3.28 23.10
C ARG A 19 -1.28 -3.90 21.75
N GLU A 20 -2.17 -3.74 20.76
CA GLU A 20 -1.89 -4.18 19.38
C GLU A 20 -0.62 -3.49 18.84
N ALA A 21 -0.51 -2.17 19.04
CA ALA A 21 0.70 -1.42 18.70
C ALA A 21 1.96 -1.93 19.40
N GLY A 22 1.86 -2.29 20.69
CA GLY A 22 2.96 -2.88 21.45
C GLY A 22 3.42 -4.24 20.90
N ARG A 23 2.50 -5.08 20.41
CA ARG A 23 2.85 -6.38 19.79
C ARG A 23 3.56 -6.21 18.44
N VAL A 24 3.07 -5.27 17.61
CA VAL A 24 3.74 -4.93 16.35
C VAL A 24 5.15 -4.42 16.62
N LEU A 25 5.30 -3.51 17.59
CA LEU A 25 6.59 -2.96 17.98
C LEU A 25 7.53 -4.02 18.57
N ALA A 26 6.99 -4.99 19.33
CA ALA A 26 7.75 -6.11 19.86
C ALA A 26 8.34 -7.01 18.77
N GLY A 27 7.61 -7.24 17.68
CA GLY A 27 8.11 -7.99 16.51
C GLY A 27 9.34 -7.34 15.88
N LEU A 28 9.36 -6.00 15.80
CA LEU A 28 10.52 -5.25 15.29
C LEU A 28 11.75 -5.34 16.22
N LEU A 29 11.52 -5.54 17.51
CA LEU A 29 12.56 -5.64 18.54
C LEU A 29 12.96 -7.09 18.87
N GLU A 30 12.43 -8.10 18.17
CA GLU A 30 12.58 -9.52 18.53
C GLU A 30 14.05 -9.96 18.67
N HIS A 31 14.97 -9.31 17.96
CA HIS A 31 16.40 -9.58 18.04
C HIS A 31 17.02 -9.28 19.44
N TYR A 32 16.28 -8.62 20.33
CA TYR A 32 16.64 -8.41 21.74
C TYR A 32 16.09 -9.48 22.70
N ARG A 33 15.29 -10.45 22.21
CA ARG A 33 14.66 -11.48 23.05
C ARG A 33 15.72 -12.29 23.81
N ASP A 34 15.43 -12.60 25.08
CA ASP A 34 16.28 -13.37 26.01
C ASP A 34 17.67 -12.76 26.28
N HIS A 35 17.92 -11.53 25.84
CA HIS A 35 19.19 -10.87 26.09
C HIS A 35 19.25 -10.39 27.55
N PRO A 36 20.13 -10.96 28.40
CA PRO A 36 20.11 -10.74 29.85
C PRO A 36 20.41 -9.30 30.26
N GLY A 37 20.93 -8.49 29.33
CA GLY A 37 21.26 -7.08 29.48
C GLY A 37 20.13 -6.09 29.16
N VAL A 38 18.94 -6.53 28.72
CA VAL A 38 17.88 -5.63 28.26
C VAL A 38 16.94 -5.20 29.38
N VAL A 39 16.63 -3.91 29.44
CA VAL A 39 15.61 -3.32 30.31
C VAL A 39 14.67 -2.49 29.44
N VAL A 40 13.36 -2.72 29.57
CA VAL A 40 12.33 -1.95 28.87
C VAL A 40 11.77 -0.90 29.81
N LEU A 41 11.86 0.37 29.41
CA LEU A 41 11.32 1.51 30.14
C LEU A 41 10.13 2.10 29.38
N GLY A 42 8.94 2.02 29.97
CA GLY A 42 7.75 2.69 29.43
C GLY A 42 7.64 4.12 29.92
N LEU A 43 7.47 5.09 29.02
CA LEU A 43 7.19 6.47 29.37
C LEU A 43 5.77 6.61 29.91
N ALA A 44 5.67 7.00 31.19
CA ALA A 44 4.37 7.13 31.83
C ALA A 44 3.60 8.35 31.28
N ARG A 45 2.31 8.23 30.96
CA ARG A 45 1.44 7.06 31.19
C ARG A 45 1.19 6.24 29.91
N GLY A 46 1.07 6.92 28.78
CA GLY A 46 0.65 6.35 27.50
C GLY A 46 1.54 5.22 27.00
N GLY A 47 2.85 5.31 27.21
CA GLY A 47 3.81 4.28 26.82
C GLY A 47 3.74 2.98 27.60
N MET A 48 3.09 2.93 28.77
CA MET A 48 3.14 1.75 29.64
C MET A 48 2.46 0.50 29.07
N PRO A 49 1.25 0.57 28.47
CA PRO A 49 0.64 -0.60 27.81
C PRO A 49 1.48 -1.12 26.63
N VAL A 50 2.10 -0.23 25.86
CA VAL A 50 2.99 -0.59 24.74
C VAL A 50 4.26 -1.27 25.26
N ALA A 51 4.90 -0.65 26.26
CA ALA A 51 6.13 -1.16 26.88
C ALA A 51 5.93 -2.52 27.53
N TRP A 52 4.75 -2.79 28.09
CA TRP A 52 4.45 -4.08 28.69
C TRP A 52 4.43 -5.22 27.65
N GLU A 53 3.78 -5.02 26.51
CA GLU A 53 3.76 -6.04 25.42
C GLU A 53 5.17 -6.27 24.86
N VAL A 54 5.97 -5.20 24.71
CA VAL A 54 7.39 -5.29 24.32
C VAL A 54 8.20 -6.08 25.36
N ALA A 55 8.10 -5.73 26.64
CA ALA A 55 8.84 -6.40 27.70
C ALA A 55 8.47 -7.89 27.84
N ALA A 56 7.17 -8.21 27.72
CA ALA A 56 6.68 -9.58 27.77
C ALA A 56 7.24 -10.41 26.60
N ALA A 57 7.18 -9.89 25.36
CA ALA A 57 7.65 -10.61 24.17
C ALA A 57 9.18 -10.80 24.12
N LEU A 58 9.94 -9.91 24.77
CA LEU A 58 11.41 -9.99 24.86
C LEU A 58 11.90 -10.76 26.09
N HIS A 59 11.00 -11.19 26.99
CA HIS A 59 11.32 -11.71 28.32
C HIS A 59 12.24 -10.77 29.13
N ALA A 60 12.03 -9.46 28.96
CA ALA A 60 12.84 -8.42 29.56
C ALA A 60 12.18 -7.83 30.81
N ARG A 61 13.00 -7.22 31.68
CA ARG A 61 12.51 -6.48 32.85
C ARG A 61 11.79 -5.22 32.38
N LEU A 62 10.53 -5.07 32.75
CA LEU A 62 9.77 -3.83 32.62
C LEU A 62 9.99 -2.91 33.83
N ASP A 63 10.18 -1.63 33.56
CA ASP A 63 9.98 -0.57 34.54
C ASP A 63 9.36 0.66 33.87
N THR A 64 8.89 1.61 34.67
CA THR A 64 8.39 2.89 34.17
C THR A 64 9.50 3.92 34.20
N LEU A 65 9.49 4.87 33.27
CA LEU A 65 10.21 6.12 33.39
C LEU A 65 9.20 7.26 33.43
N VAL A 66 9.25 8.05 34.51
CA VAL A 66 8.54 9.31 34.60
C VAL A 66 9.55 10.40 34.30
N VAL A 67 9.24 11.26 33.32
CA VAL A 67 10.06 12.43 32.99
C VAL A 67 9.20 13.68 33.04
N ARG A 68 9.82 14.80 33.42
CA ARG A 68 9.17 16.11 33.41
C ARG A 68 10.02 17.09 32.60
N LYS A 69 9.39 17.71 31.61
CA LYS A 69 10.01 18.80 30.83
C LYS A 69 10.09 20.05 31.69
N LEU A 70 11.19 20.78 31.56
CA LEU A 70 11.31 22.13 32.10
C LEU A 70 10.83 23.10 31.02
N GLY A 71 9.66 23.70 31.22
CA GLY A 71 9.13 24.73 30.33
C GLY A 71 9.86 26.06 30.51
N ALA A 72 9.93 26.86 29.45
CA ALA A 72 10.43 28.23 29.52
C ALA A 72 9.53 29.07 30.45
N PRO A 73 10.10 29.98 31.27
CA PRO A 73 9.30 30.88 32.10
C PRO A 73 8.26 31.66 31.29
N GLY A 74 6.99 31.58 31.67
CA GLY A 74 5.88 32.22 30.95
C GLY A 74 5.48 31.54 29.63
N ARG A 75 6.18 30.48 29.20
CA ARG A 75 5.87 29.66 28.01
C ARG A 75 6.07 28.17 28.33
N PRO A 76 5.21 27.56 29.16
CA PRO A 76 5.39 26.19 29.64
C PRO A 76 5.43 25.14 28.53
N GLU A 77 4.90 25.45 27.34
CA GLU A 77 4.95 24.55 26.18
C GLU A 77 6.32 24.48 25.50
N PHE A 78 7.16 25.50 25.67
CA PHE A 78 8.49 25.55 25.05
C PHE A 78 9.53 24.94 25.99
N ALA A 79 10.03 23.73 25.67
CA ALA A 79 10.96 23.02 26.54
C ALA A 79 12.38 23.66 26.50
N ILE A 80 12.93 23.95 27.67
CA ILE A 80 14.31 24.43 27.86
C ILE A 80 15.21 23.40 28.53
N GLY A 81 14.65 22.25 28.93
CA GLY A 81 15.36 21.18 29.62
C GLY A 81 14.43 20.11 30.15
N ALA A 82 14.96 19.25 31.02
CA ALA A 82 14.25 18.17 31.69
C ALA A 82 14.81 17.95 33.11
N VAL A 83 13.99 17.38 33.99
CA VAL A 83 14.42 16.89 35.29
C VAL A 83 14.31 15.38 35.36
N ALA A 84 15.41 14.74 35.76
CA ALA A 84 15.51 13.30 35.94
C ALA A 84 15.08 12.88 37.36
N PRO A 85 14.68 11.60 37.55
CA PRO A 85 14.29 11.04 38.86
C PRO A 85 15.28 11.28 40.01
N ASP A 86 16.57 11.29 39.72
CA ASP A 86 17.64 11.53 40.70
C ASP A 86 17.87 13.02 41.02
N GLY A 87 16.99 13.91 40.54
CA GLY A 87 17.06 15.35 40.75
C GLY A 87 18.05 16.07 39.85
N ARG A 88 18.72 15.37 38.92
CA ARG A 88 19.57 16.02 37.92
C ARG A 88 18.73 16.81 36.93
N ILE A 89 19.20 18.01 36.62
CA ILE A 89 18.57 18.93 35.68
C ILE A 89 19.43 18.94 34.42
N VAL A 90 18.83 18.58 33.29
CA VAL A 90 19.46 18.70 31.97
C VAL A 90 18.84 19.90 31.27
N VAL A 91 19.66 20.78 30.71
CA VAL A 91 19.21 22.01 30.03
C VAL A 91 19.71 22.04 28.59
N ASN A 92 18.91 22.61 27.71
CA ASN A 92 19.32 22.94 26.36
C ASN A 92 19.98 24.34 26.38
N ASP A 93 21.31 24.37 26.28
CA ASP A 93 22.10 25.61 26.38
C ASP A 93 21.76 26.64 25.29
N ASP A 94 21.30 26.21 24.12
CA ASP A 94 20.92 27.11 23.02
C ASP A 94 19.55 27.74 23.27
N ALA A 95 18.60 26.96 23.82
CA ALA A 95 17.29 27.47 24.23
C ALA A 95 17.40 28.45 25.41
N VAL A 96 18.25 28.14 26.39
CA VAL A 96 18.50 29.01 27.56
C VAL A 96 19.13 30.33 27.12
N ARG A 97 20.13 30.28 26.23
CA ARG A 97 20.78 31.48 25.67
C ARG A 97 19.82 32.32 24.83
N GLY A 98 19.05 31.70 23.94
CA GLY A 98 18.11 32.41 23.07
C GLY A 98 17.00 33.14 23.82
N LEU A 99 16.53 32.56 24.93
CA LEU A 99 15.44 33.10 25.74
C LEU A 99 15.90 33.96 26.94
N HIS A 100 17.21 34.14 27.12
CA HIS A 100 17.81 34.87 28.25
C HIS A 100 17.31 34.37 29.63
N VAL A 101 17.12 33.06 29.76
CA VAL A 101 16.59 32.45 30.99
C VAL A 101 17.69 32.41 32.06
N THR A 102 17.39 32.93 33.25
CA THR A 102 18.36 32.93 34.34
C THR A 102 18.45 31.58 35.06
N ALA A 103 19.60 31.30 35.67
CA ALA A 103 19.79 30.10 36.49
C ALA A 103 18.81 30.02 37.69
N GLU A 104 18.28 31.15 38.16
CA GLU A 104 17.26 31.18 39.21
C GLU A 104 15.89 30.74 38.69
N GLN A 105 15.51 31.18 37.48
CA GLN A 105 14.27 30.77 36.82
C GLN A 105 14.27 29.27 36.52
N ILE A 106 15.38 28.72 35.99
CA ILE A 106 15.53 27.27 35.74
C ILE A 106 15.37 26.49 37.05
N ARG A 107 16.02 26.94 38.14
CA ARG A 107 15.92 26.29 39.47
C ARG A 107 14.53 26.40 40.09
N SER A 108 13.73 27.40 39.74
CA SER A 108 12.35 27.52 40.21
C SER A 108 11.46 26.50 39.50
N VAL A 109 11.49 26.49 38.16
CA VAL A 109 10.73 25.53 37.34
C VAL A 109 11.12 24.11 37.69
N ALA A 110 12.42 23.82 37.81
CA ALA A 110 12.90 22.49 38.15
C ALA A 110 12.46 22.01 39.54
N ARG A 111 12.31 22.90 40.53
CA ARG A 111 11.81 22.52 41.87
C ARG A 111 10.34 22.09 41.84
N GLU A 112 9.51 22.84 41.10
CA GLU A 112 8.10 22.50 40.93
C GLU A 112 7.94 21.17 40.18
N GLU A 113 8.69 21.02 39.09
CA GLU A 113 8.67 19.82 38.25
C GLU A 113 9.26 18.59 38.96
N ALA A 114 10.28 18.76 39.81
CA ALA A 114 10.84 17.68 40.63
C ALA A 114 9.88 17.18 41.71
N ALA A 115 9.12 18.06 42.36
CA ALA A 115 8.13 17.66 43.36
C ALA A 115 6.99 16.84 42.74
N GLU A 116 6.53 17.25 41.56
CA GLU A 116 5.55 16.52 40.74
C GLU A 116 6.10 15.17 40.29
N LEU A 117 7.34 15.13 39.81
CA LEU A 117 8.04 13.92 39.40
C LEU A 117 8.10 12.90 40.54
N ALA A 118 8.59 13.31 41.70
CA ALA A 118 8.73 12.46 42.88
C ALA A 118 7.37 11.89 43.34
N ARG A 119 6.31 12.71 43.30
CA ARG A 119 4.96 12.23 43.63
C ARG A 119 4.52 11.12 42.68
N ARG A 120 4.68 11.30 41.36
CA ARG A 120 4.28 10.29 40.35
C ARG A 120 5.12 9.02 40.45
N GLU A 121 6.42 9.15 40.65
CA GLU A 121 7.28 7.98 40.86
C GLU A 121 6.84 7.17 42.07
N HIS A 122 6.52 7.82 43.19
CA HIS A 122 6.00 7.15 44.37
C HIS A 122 4.62 6.52 44.11
N THR A 123 3.74 7.19 43.37
CA THR A 123 2.45 6.63 42.96
C THR A 123 2.61 5.34 42.15
N TYR A 124 3.60 5.26 41.24
CA TYR A 124 3.75 4.10 40.36
C TYR A 124 4.62 2.99 40.96
N ARG A 125 5.75 3.33 41.58
CA ARG A 125 6.71 2.34 42.11
C ARG A 125 6.52 2.04 43.60
N GLY A 126 5.80 2.88 44.35
CA GLY A 126 5.79 2.80 45.82
C GLY A 126 7.21 2.93 46.37
N ASP A 127 7.64 1.95 47.15
CA ASP A 127 8.99 1.88 47.73
C ASP A 127 9.98 1.07 46.87
N ARG A 128 9.56 0.58 45.69
CA ARG A 128 10.41 -0.22 44.81
C ARG A 128 11.47 0.67 44.14
N PRO A 129 12.77 0.32 44.21
CA PRO A 129 13.80 1.12 43.56
C PRO A 129 13.71 1.04 42.02
N PRO A 130 14.19 2.07 41.30
CA PRO A 130 14.28 2.05 39.84
C PRO A 130 15.10 0.86 39.32
N ALA A 131 14.78 0.37 38.12
CA ALA A 131 15.58 -0.64 37.46
C ALA A 131 17.02 -0.14 37.18
N PRO A 132 18.04 -0.99 37.39
CA PRO A 132 19.42 -0.62 37.10
C PRO A 132 19.62 -0.53 35.57
N ILE A 133 20.09 0.62 35.10
CA ILE A 133 20.32 0.89 33.66
C ILE A 133 21.80 0.95 33.26
N ALA A 134 22.72 1.09 34.22
CA ALA A 134 24.14 1.22 33.94
C ALA A 134 24.69 -0.02 33.21
N GLY A 135 25.36 0.20 32.07
CA GLY A 135 25.91 -0.86 31.21
C GLY A 135 24.86 -1.79 30.56
N ARG A 136 23.57 -1.48 30.66
CA ARG A 136 22.46 -2.26 30.08
C ARG A 136 22.03 -1.68 28.72
N THR A 137 21.34 -2.50 27.93
CA THR A 137 20.58 -2.01 26.77
C THR A 137 19.22 -1.54 27.27
N VAL A 138 18.94 -0.25 27.12
CA VAL A 138 17.67 0.36 27.56
C VAL A 138 16.79 0.59 26.34
N ILE A 139 15.64 -0.08 26.30
CA ILE A 139 14.61 0.16 25.28
C ILE A 139 13.57 1.09 25.88
N LEU A 140 13.54 2.32 25.39
CA LEU A 140 12.63 3.37 25.83
C LEU A 140 11.39 3.41 24.92
N VAL A 141 10.22 3.16 25.50
CA VAL A 141 8.97 2.95 24.77
C VAL A 141 7.94 4.02 25.12
N ASP A 142 7.26 4.57 24.10
CA ASP A 142 6.09 5.43 24.24
C ASP A 142 4.97 5.03 23.28
N ASP A 143 3.75 5.58 23.42
CA ASP A 143 2.62 5.30 22.52
C ASP A 143 2.69 6.04 21.17
N GLY A 144 3.59 7.01 21.04
CA GLY A 144 3.98 7.64 19.79
C GLY A 144 4.85 8.87 20.01
N LEU A 145 5.41 9.43 18.94
CA LEU A 145 6.13 10.71 18.99
C LEU A 145 5.43 11.72 18.10
N ALA A 146 5.00 12.84 18.68
CA ALA A 146 4.58 14.00 17.88
C ALA A 146 5.77 14.92 17.59
N THR A 147 6.17 15.72 18.56
CA THR A 147 7.33 16.62 18.46
C THR A 147 8.60 16.00 19.04
N GLY A 148 8.50 14.84 19.68
CA GLY A 148 9.64 14.17 20.31
C GLY A 148 10.13 14.79 21.62
N ALA A 149 9.62 15.94 22.06
CA ALA A 149 10.18 16.69 23.19
C ALA A 149 10.24 15.89 24.52
N THR A 150 9.19 15.13 24.84
CA THR A 150 9.17 14.27 26.04
C THR A 150 10.17 13.12 25.94
N MET A 151 10.28 12.52 24.76
CA MET A 151 11.24 11.44 24.50
C MET A 151 12.68 11.95 24.55
N PHE A 152 12.94 13.15 24.03
CA PHE A 152 14.25 13.79 24.11
C PHE A 152 14.68 13.99 25.58
N ALA A 153 13.77 14.55 26.39
CA ALA A 153 13.96 14.69 27.83
C ALA A 153 14.26 13.35 28.52
N ALA A 154 13.60 12.28 28.09
CA ALA A 154 13.81 10.94 28.62
C ALA A 154 15.17 10.35 28.22
N VAL A 155 15.57 10.47 26.95
CA VAL A 155 16.88 10.04 26.47
C VAL A 155 17.99 10.74 27.27
N GLU A 156 17.90 12.06 27.44
CA GLU A 156 18.86 12.84 28.22
C GLU A 156 18.91 12.40 29.70
N ALA A 157 17.76 12.13 30.32
CA ALA A 157 17.71 11.63 31.69
C ALA A 157 18.37 10.25 31.85
N ILE A 158 18.18 9.34 30.89
CA ILE A 158 18.74 7.98 30.93
C ILE A 158 20.23 8.00 30.62
N ARG A 159 20.71 8.82 29.68
CA ARG A 159 22.15 8.95 29.32
C ARG A 159 23.03 9.17 30.55
N ALA A 160 22.54 9.96 31.49
CA ALA A 160 23.23 10.27 32.72
C ALA A 160 23.40 9.05 33.65
N GLY A 161 22.65 7.96 33.43
CA GLY A 161 22.80 6.67 34.11
C GLY A 161 23.78 5.71 33.43
N GLU A 162 24.51 6.15 32.42
CA GLU A 162 25.56 5.41 31.70
C GLU A 162 25.09 4.04 31.16
N PRO A 163 24.00 3.99 30.37
CA PRO A 163 23.59 2.75 29.71
C PRO A 163 24.63 2.30 28.68
N GLY A 164 24.68 1.01 28.40
CA GLY A 164 25.53 0.46 27.33
C GLY A 164 24.97 0.78 25.94
N ARG A 165 23.64 0.84 25.81
CA ARG A 165 22.90 1.26 24.61
C ARG A 165 21.55 1.87 24.94
N ILE A 166 21.09 2.82 24.13
CA ILE A 166 19.76 3.41 24.17
C ILE A 166 19.04 3.12 22.85
N VAL A 167 17.90 2.44 22.94
CA VAL A 167 16.99 2.17 21.83
C VAL A 167 15.70 2.94 22.09
N VAL A 168 15.23 3.74 21.14
CA VAL A 168 13.90 4.37 21.22
C VAL A 168 12.95 3.58 20.34
N ALA A 169 11.81 3.19 20.90
CA ALA A 169 10.83 2.38 20.19
C ALA A 169 9.42 2.96 20.34
N VAL A 170 8.77 3.30 19.23
CA VAL A 170 7.41 3.86 19.24
C VAL A 170 6.55 3.30 18.11
N PRO A 171 5.22 3.20 18.30
CA PRO A 171 4.31 2.75 17.25
C PRO A 171 4.23 3.72 16.07
N ALA A 172 4.04 5.02 16.33
CA ALA A 172 3.80 6.01 15.28
C ALA A 172 4.54 7.33 15.56
N ALA A 173 5.19 7.88 14.53
CA ALA A 173 5.89 9.18 14.61
C ALA A 173 6.09 9.82 13.22
N PRO A 174 6.22 11.15 13.10
CA PRO A 174 6.63 11.78 11.84
C PRO A 174 8.05 11.35 11.44
N GLU A 175 8.27 11.16 10.14
CA GLU A 175 9.58 10.78 9.60
C GLU A 175 10.69 11.76 10.03
N SER A 176 10.41 13.06 10.06
CA SER A 176 11.37 14.08 10.51
C SER A 176 11.84 13.84 11.94
N THR A 177 10.92 13.48 12.84
CA THR A 177 11.25 13.20 14.24
C THR A 177 12.02 11.90 14.38
N CYS A 178 11.66 10.85 13.62
CA CYS A 178 12.45 9.61 13.61
C CYS A 178 13.91 9.85 13.19
N ARG A 179 14.15 10.67 12.15
CA ARG A 179 15.51 11.03 11.70
C ARG A 179 16.30 11.81 12.75
N GLU A 180 15.64 12.70 13.49
CA GLU A 180 16.27 13.41 14.61
C GLU A 180 16.71 12.44 15.72
N PHE A 181 15.87 11.47 16.09
CA PHE A 181 16.22 10.47 17.09
C PHE A 181 17.27 9.46 16.62
N ASP A 182 17.27 9.08 15.34
CA ASP A 182 18.28 8.19 14.77
C ASP A 182 19.71 8.76 14.90
N ALA A 183 19.84 10.09 14.90
CA ALA A 183 21.12 10.76 15.17
C ALA A 183 21.46 10.89 16.67
N LEU A 184 20.49 10.69 17.57
CA LEU A 184 20.61 10.88 19.01
C LEU A 184 20.73 9.58 19.80
N VAL A 185 20.27 8.44 19.30
CA VAL A 185 20.29 7.16 20.03
C VAL A 185 21.02 6.08 19.24
N ASP A 186 21.30 4.94 19.86
CA ASP A 186 21.99 3.84 19.19
C ASP A 186 21.10 3.14 18.15
N GLU A 187 19.77 3.21 18.34
CA GLU A 187 18.78 2.66 17.43
C GLU A 187 17.41 3.34 17.60
N MET A 188 16.81 3.79 16.51
CA MET A 188 15.44 4.30 16.46
C MET A 188 14.52 3.28 15.76
N VAL A 189 13.53 2.76 16.48
CA VAL A 189 12.53 1.81 15.98
C VAL A 189 11.16 2.48 15.93
N CYS A 190 10.61 2.63 14.73
CA CYS A 190 9.27 3.16 14.52
C CYS A 190 8.44 2.16 13.71
N ALA A 191 7.24 1.80 14.18
CA ALA A 191 6.41 0.84 13.45
C ALA A 191 5.81 1.48 12.17
N THR A 192 5.28 2.69 12.25
CA THR A 192 4.73 3.43 11.11
C THR A 192 5.03 4.93 11.18
N MET A 193 5.15 5.58 10.03
CA MET A 193 5.48 7.01 9.92
C MET A 193 4.47 7.77 9.04
N PRO A 194 3.22 7.96 9.52
CA PRO A 194 2.15 8.49 8.69
C PRO A 194 2.41 9.97 8.34
N SER A 195 1.95 10.37 7.14
CA SER A 195 2.07 11.75 6.63
C SER A 195 0.76 12.19 5.98
N PRO A 196 0.14 13.31 6.41
CA PRO A 196 0.59 14.22 7.47
C PRO A 196 0.39 13.62 8.87
N PHE A 197 1.35 13.87 9.77
CA PHE A 197 1.22 13.49 11.18
C PHE A 197 0.57 14.62 11.98
N LEU A 198 -0.69 14.46 12.38
CA LEU A 198 -1.40 15.49 13.17
C LEU A 198 -1.30 15.22 14.67
N ALA A 199 -1.59 13.99 15.12
CA ALA A 199 -1.51 13.60 16.51
C ALA A 199 -1.27 12.10 16.68
N VAL A 200 -0.63 11.71 17.78
CA VAL A 200 -0.40 10.29 18.14
C VAL A 200 -1.70 9.49 18.15
N GLY A 201 -2.78 10.07 18.68
CA GLY A 201 -4.06 9.38 18.84
C GLY A 201 -4.76 8.98 17.53
N GLU A 202 -4.43 9.62 16.40
CA GLU A 202 -5.03 9.27 15.10
C GLU A 202 -4.56 7.92 14.57
N SER A 203 -3.43 7.41 15.08
CA SER A 203 -2.96 6.07 14.73
C SER A 203 -3.72 4.96 15.45
N PHE A 204 -4.66 5.27 16.35
CA PHE A 204 -5.36 4.30 17.20
C PHE A 204 -6.90 4.39 17.09
N TRP A 205 -7.59 3.26 16.92
CA TRP A 205 -9.06 3.20 16.96
C TRP A 205 -9.58 3.50 18.37
N ASP A 206 -8.92 2.94 19.39
CA ASP A 206 -9.12 3.24 20.80
C ASP A 206 -7.85 3.89 21.39
N PHE A 207 -7.92 5.20 21.60
CA PHE A 207 -6.90 5.99 22.27
C PHE A 207 -7.31 6.47 23.67
N THR A 208 -8.10 5.66 24.39
CA THR A 208 -8.54 5.97 25.76
C THR A 208 -7.34 6.31 26.66
N GLN A 209 -7.51 7.32 27.53
CA GLN A 209 -6.43 7.77 28.42
C GLN A 209 -6.03 6.68 29.42
N VAL A 210 -4.73 6.38 29.47
CA VAL A 210 -4.16 5.44 30.44
C VAL A 210 -4.17 6.05 31.84
N GLY A 211 -4.79 5.35 32.78
CA GLY A 211 -4.91 5.77 34.18
C GLY A 211 -3.72 5.35 35.05
N ASP A 212 -3.55 6.01 36.20
CA ASP A 212 -2.47 5.70 37.14
C ASP A 212 -2.57 4.26 37.70
N GLU A 213 -3.79 3.75 37.88
CA GLU A 213 -4.04 2.37 38.32
C GLU A 213 -3.62 1.35 37.26
N GLU A 214 -3.86 1.64 35.98
CA GLU A 214 -3.44 0.78 34.88
C GLU A 214 -1.91 0.69 34.81
N VAL A 215 -1.20 1.81 35.00
CA VAL A 215 0.27 1.83 35.11
C VAL A 215 0.75 0.94 36.26
N ARG A 216 0.14 1.06 37.44
CA ARG A 216 0.49 0.23 38.61
C ARG A 216 0.23 -1.26 38.36
N GLN A 217 -0.89 -1.59 37.72
CA GLN A 217 -1.23 -2.96 37.36
C GLN A 217 -0.21 -3.55 36.38
N LEU A 218 0.16 -2.81 35.32
CA LEU A 218 1.16 -3.25 34.34
C LEU A 218 2.55 -3.43 34.96
N LEU A 219 2.97 -2.56 35.87
CA LEU A 219 4.26 -2.67 36.56
C LEU A 219 4.36 -3.85 37.53
N THR A 220 3.23 -4.32 38.05
CA THR A 220 3.19 -5.47 38.98
C THR A 220 2.87 -6.78 38.27
N THR A 221 2.35 -6.73 37.05
CA THR A 221 2.10 -7.90 36.22
C THR A 221 3.45 -8.43 35.70
N PRO A 222 3.84 -9.68 36.02
CA PRO A 222 5.12 -10.24 35.57
C PRO A 222 5.24 -10.21 34.04
N THR A 223 6.41 -9.80 33.53
CA THR A 223 6.76 -9.88 32.10
C THR A 223 7.64 -11.09 31.79
N ALA A 224 8.33 -11.64 32.80
CA ALA A 224 9.21 -12.81 32.69
C ALA A 224 8.51 -14.14 33.02
N ASP A 225 7.40 -14.09 33.76
CA ASP A 225 6.55 -15.25 34.12
C ASP A 225 5.10 -15.08 33.64
N ALA A 226 4.83 -14.06 32.80
CA ALA A 226 3.61 -14.12 32.02
C ALA A 226 3.70 -15.42 31.23
N PRO A 227 2.75 -16.36 31.37
CA PRO A 227 2.71 -17.47 30.43
C PRO A 227 2.79 -16.82 29.04
N PRO A 228 3.64 -17.32 28.11
CA PRO A 228 3.53 -16.90 26.71
C PRO A 228 2.05 -16.91 26.41
N THR A 229 1.52 -15.80 25.89
CA THR A 229 0.08 -15.52 25.76
C THR A 229 -0.61 -16.71 25.10
N ALA A 230 -1.09 -17.65 25.93
CA ALA A 230 -1.19 -19.07 25.58
C ALA A 230 0.08 -19.66 24.90
N THR A 231 0.26 -20.96 25.04
CA THR A 231 0.70 -21.78 23.90
C THR A 231 -0.32 -21.57 22.77
N GLY A 232 -0.26 -20.41 22.11
CA GLY A 232 -1.04 -20.13 20.92
C GLY A 232 -0.57 -21.12 19.89
N THR A 233 -1.51 -21.85 19.30
CA THR A 233 -1.28 -22.68 18.12
C THR A 233 -0.30 -21.96 17.20
N ASP A 234 0.79 -22.64 16.81
CA ASP A 234 1.78 -22.10 15.88
C ASP A 234 1.05 -21.38 14.74
N PRO A 235 1.25 -20.05 14.54
CA PRO A 235 0.54 -19.29 13.53
C PRO A 235 0.63 -19.93 12.15
N ALA A 236 1.79 -20.49 11.79
CA ALA A 236 1.98 -21.20 10.55
C ALA A 236 1.12 -22.47 10.48
N ALA A 237 1.02 -23.23 11.58
CA ALA A 237 0.13 -24.39 11.68
C ALA A 237 -1.37 -24.01 11.58
N VAL A 238 -1.77 -22.84 12.09
CA VAL A 238 -3.15 -22.34 11.94
C VAL A 238 -3.46 -22.03 10.48
N ILE A 239 -2.53 -21.38 9.78
CA ILE A 239 -2.65 -21.12 8.34
C ILE A 239 -2.65 -22.44 7.56
N ASP A 240 -1.73 -23.34 7.84
CA ASP A 240 -1.62 -24.64 7.14
C ASP A 240 -2.90 -25.47 7.27
N ALA A 241 -3.53 -25.45 8.45
CA ALA A 241 -4.82 -26.12 8.66
C ALA A 241 -5.96 -25.54 7.82
N ALA A 242 -5.90 -24.26 7.45
CA ALA A 242 -6.86 -23.58 6.59
C ALA A 242 -6.45 -23.54 5.11
N ALA A 243 -5.23 -23.95 4.78
CA ALA A 243 -4.67 -23.86 3.44
C ALA A 243 -5.32 -24.86 2.48
N ILE A 244 -5.90 -24.32 1.41
CA ILE A 244 -6.47 -25.07 0.30
C ILE A 244 -5.39 -25.18 -0.79
N GLU A 245 -5.08 -26.39 -1.23
CA GLU A 245 -4.08 -26.62 -2.28
C GLU A 245 -4.38 -25.77 -3.53
N ALA A 246 -3.38 -25.03 -4.01
CA ALA A 246 -3.48 -24.22 -5.22
C ALA A 246 -2.13 -24.30 -5.96
N PRO A 247 -1.79 -25.47 -6.53
CA PRO A 247 -0.54 -25.64 -7.25
C PRO A 247 -0.47 -24.61 -8.39
N GLU A 248 0.72 -24.02 -8.59
CA GLU A 248 0.93 -22.94 -9.56
C GLU A 248 0.00 -21.72 -9.37
N GLY A 249 -0.59 -21.56 -8.18
CA GLY A 249 -1.52 -20.49 -7.86
C GLY A 249 -2.94 -20.68 -8.40
N VAL A 250 -3.33 -21.90 -8.82
CA VAL A 250 -4.68 -22.20 -9.32
C VAL A 250 -5.41 -23.15 -8.37
N PRO A 251 -6.39 -22.65 -7.59
CA PRO A 251 -7.19 -23.49 -6.70
C PRO A 251 -8.14 -24.43 -7.48
N PRO A 252 -8.64 -25.50 -6.85
CA PRO A 252 -9.69 -26.35 -7.40
C PRO A 252 -10.92 -25.55 -7.85
N HIS A 253 -11.49 -25.91 -9.00
CA HIS A 253 -12.60 -25.17 -9.59
C HIS A 253 -13.86 -25.18 -8.71
N ASP A 254 -14.12 -26.25 -7.95
CA ASP A 254 -15.23 -26.33 -7.00
C ASP A 254 -15.07 -25.32 -5.85
N VAL A 255 -13.85 -25.14 -5.34
CA VAL A 255 -13.54 -24.10 -4.35
C VAL A 255 -13.72 -22.71 -4.95
N LEU A 256 -13.22 -22.47 -6.17
CA LEU A 256 -13.42 -21.19 -6.86
C LEU A 256 -14.90 -20.92 -7.16
N ASP A 257 -15.67 -21.96 -7.49
CA ASP A 257 -17.10 -21.87 -7.77
C ASP A 257 -17.89 -21.42 -6.54
N GLU A 258 -17.62 -22.04 -5.39
CA GLU A 258 -18.23 -21.68 -4.11
C GLU A 258 -17.85 -20.26 -3.67
N PHE A 259 -16.57 -19.92 -3.77
CA PHE A 259 -16.02 -18.62 -3.37
C PHE A 259 -16.57 -17.47 -4.22
N ILE A 260 -16.55 -17.63 -5.54
CA ILE A 260 -16.95 -16.59 -6.49
C ILE A 260 -18.47 -16.48 -6.57
N GLY A 261 -19.18 -17.62 -6.57
CA GLY A 261 -20.63 -17.69 -6.67
C GLY A 261 -21.17 -16.84 -7.82
N ASP A 262 -22.09 -15.93 -7.49
CA ASP A 262 -22.77 -15.04 -8.42
C ASP A 262 -22.10 -13.67 -8.58
N ALA A 263 -20.89 -13.48 -8.04
CA ALA A 263 -20.18 -12.20 -8.13
C ALA A 263 -20.04 -11.76 -9.60
N ARG A 264 -20.31 -10.48 -9.84
CA ARG A 264 -20.20 -9.84 -11.14
C ARG A 264 -18.79 -9.33 -11.41
N PHE A 265 -18.06 -8.96 -10.37
CA PHE A 265 -16.70 -8.45 -10.48
C PHE A 265 -15.75 -9.38 -9.73
N VAL A 266 -14.75 -9.93 -10.43
CA VAL A 266 -13.68 -10.72 -9.80
C VAL A 266 -12.37 -9.99 -10.02
N LEU A 267 -11.87 -9.40 -8.94
CA LEU A 267 -10.67 -8.59 -8.92
C LEU A 267 -9.50 -9.46 -8.52
N ILE A 268 -8.54 -9.67 -9.43
CA ILE A 268 -7.39 -10.54 -9.23
C ILE A 268 -6.10 -9.72 -9.24
N GLY A 269 -5.50 -9.64 -8.05
CA GLY A 269 -4.30 -8.89 -7.75
C GLY A 269 -3.01 -9.58 -8.22
N GLU A 270 -1.90 -8.86 -8.05
CA GLU A 270 -0.55 -9.41 -8.03
C GLU A 270 0.31 -8.59 -7.07
N SER A 271 1.17 -9.23 -6.26
CA SER A 271 2.14 -8.49 -5.42
C SER A 271 3.35 -7.98 -6.19
N SER A 272 3.47 -8.37 -7.47
CA SER A 272 4.45 -7.77 -8.37
C SER A 272 4.07 -7.77 -9.84
N HIS A 273 4.40 -6.71 -10.58
CA HIS A 273 4.15 -6.62 -12.04
C HIS A 273 5.05 -7.51 -12.92
N GLY A 274 6.01 -8.21 -12.32
CA GLY A 274 7.09 -8.87 -13.02
C GLY A 274 7.22 -10.36 -12.75
N THR A 275 6.19 -11.01 -12.20
CA THR A 275 6.27 -12.42 -11.78
C THR A 275 5.48 -13.32 -12.71
N HIS A 276 6.12 -14.37 -13.23
CA HIS A 276 5.53 -15.28 -14.21
C HIS A 276 4.29 -16.00 -13.67
N GLU A 277 4.39 -16.57 -12.47
CA GLU A 277 3.36 -17.42 -11.88
C GLU A 277 2.07 -16.64 -11.56
N PHE A 278 2.18 -15.36 -11.21
CA PHE A 278 1.01 -14.50 -11.00
C PHE A 278 0.24 -14.29 -12.31
N TYR A 279 0.93 -14.06 -13.42
CA TYR A 279 0.28 -13.92 -14.73
C TYR A 279 -0.31 -15.25 -15.21
N THR A 280 0.36 -16.38 -15.02
CA THR A 280 -0.15 -17.69 -15.46
C THR A 280 -1.37 -18.11 -14.66
N ALA A 281 -1.36 -17.92 -13.34
CA ALA A 281 -2.49 -18.18 -12.46
C ALA A 281 -3.69 -17.28 -12.80
N ARG A 282 -3.48 -15.97 -12.93
CA ARG A 282 -4.52 -15.02 -13.38
C ARG A 282 -5.13 -15.44 -14.71
N ALA A 283 -4.29 -15.79 -15.69
CA ALA A 283 -4.76 -16.25 -16.98
C ALA A 283 -5.58 -17.55 -16.86
N ALA A 284 -5.14 -18.53 -16.08
CA ALA A 284 -5.84 -19.80 -15.89
C ALA A 284 -7.21 -19.63 -15.24
N ILE A 285 -7.28 -18.91 -14.12
CA ILE A 285 -8.55 -18.61 -13.42
C ILE A 285 -9.49 -17.87 -14.36
N THR A 286 -8.98 -16.88 -15.10
CA THR A 286 -9.78 -16.07 -16.03
C THR A 286 -10.30 -16.89 -17.20
N ARG A 287 -9.51 -17.83 -17.74
CA ARG A 287 -9.98 -18.75 -18.81
C ARG A 287 -11.19 -19.56 -18.34
N TRP A 288 -11.14 -20.09 -17.12
CA TRP A 288 -12.25 -20.83 -16.53
C TRP A 288 -13.47 -19.93 -16.28
N LEU A 289 -13.28 -18.73 -15.73
CA LEU A 289 -14.36 -17.76 -15.52
C LEU A 289 -15.10 -17.39 -16.83
N ILE A 290 -14.35 -17.20 -17.91
CA ILE A 290 -14.92 -16.91 -19.23
C ILE A 290 -15.65 -18.13 -19.80
N SER A 291 -15.04 -19.31 -19.71
CA SER A 291 -15.55 -20.52 -20.39
C SER A 291 -16.74 -21.14 -19.68
N GLU A 292 -16.75 -21.13 -18.34
CA GLU A 292 -17.70 -21.88 -17.52
C GLU A 292 -18.63 -20.99 -16.69
N LYS A 293 -18.22 -19.74 -16.36
CA LYS A 293 -18.96 -18.85 -15.46
C LYS A 293 -19.57 -17.63 -16.15
N GLY A 294 -19.44 -17.52 -17.48
CA GLY A 294 -20.10 -16.49 -18.26
C GLY A 294 -19.51 -15.08 -18.08
N PHE A 295 -18.22 -14.98 -17.73
CA PHE A 295 -17.53 -13.70 -17.74
C PHE A 295 -17.27 -13.24 -19.18
N THR A 296 -17.60 -11.98 -19.48
CA THR A 296 -17.59 -11.43 -20.84
C THR A 296 -16.53 -10.35 -21.04
N ALA A 297 -15.74 -10.04 -20.03
CA ALA A 297 -14.68 -9.04 -20.13
C ALA A 297 -13.54 -9.30 -19.16
N VAL A 298 -12.34 -8.95 -19.62
CA VAL A 298 -11.15 -8.75 -18.79
C VAL A 298 -10.82 -7.26 -18.83
N ALA A 299 -10.75 -6.61 -17.68
CA ALA A 299 -10.40 -5.21 -17.53
C ALA A 299 -9.06 -5.10 -16.80
N ALA A 300 -8.02 -4.67 -17.48
CA ALA A 300 -6.66 -4.63 -16.96
C ALA A 300 -6.25 -3.21 -16.54
N GLU A 301 -5.34 -3.11 -15.57
CA GLU A 301 -4.56 -1.91 -15.22
C GLU A 301 -3.61 -1.53 -16.37
N ALA A 302 -4.22 -1.20 -17.49
CA ALA A 302 -3.60 -1.00 -18.78
C ALA A 302 -4.24 0.20 -19.46
N ASP A 303 -3.48 0.83 -20.34
CA ASP A 303 -3.95 1.97 -21.13
C ASP A 303 -5.11 1.56 -22.06
N TRP A 304 -6.18 2.36 -22.06
CA TRP A 304 -7.36 2.14 -22.88
C TRP A 304 -7.07 1.98 -24.40
N PRO A 305 -6.37 2.92 -25.08
CA PRO A 305 -6.12 2.79 -26.52
C PRO A 305 -5.25 1.56 -26.87
N ASP A 306 -4.37 1.12 -25.98
CA ASP A 306 -3.49 -0.02 -26.23
C ASP A 306 -4.24 -1.35 -26.12
N THR A 307 -5.09 -1.46 -25.10
CA THR A 307 -6.00 -2.61 -24.95
C THR A 307 -7.08 -2.65 -26.03
N TYR A 308 -7.51 -1.51 -26.58
CA TYR A 308 -8.46 -1.50 -27.70
C TYR A 308 -7.89 -2.20 -28.96
N LEU A 309 -6.57 -2.12 -29.20
CA LEU A 309 -5.93 -2.91 -30.26
C LEU A 309 -6.03 -4.41 -29.98
N VAL A 310 -5.86 -4.81 -28.73
CA VAL A 310 -6.04 -6.20 -28.27
C VAL A 310 -7.49 -6.64 -28.44
N ASP A 311 -8.46 -5.82 -28.01
CA ASP A 311 -9.88 -6.12 -28.12
C ASP A 311 -10.29 -6.38 -29.57
N ARG A 312 -9.85 -5.52 -30.50
CA ARG A 312 -10.10 -5.70 -31.94
C ARG A 312 -9.53 -7.01 -32.48
N PHE A 313 -8.33 -7.38 -32.04
CA PHE A 313 -7.73 -8.66 -32.40
C PHE A 313 -8.55 -9.82 -31.83
N VAL A 314 -8.84 -9.85 -30.53
CA VAL A 314 -9.58 -10.98 -29.92
C VAL A 314 -11.01 -11.08 -30.42
N ARG A 315 -11.61 -9.98 -30.87
CA ARG A 315 -12.94 -9.93 -31.50
C ARG A 315 -12.94 -10.24 -32.98
N GLY A 316 -11.84 -10.56 -33.65
CA GLY A 316 -11.88 -10.87 -35.10
C GLY A 316 -12.09 -9.71 -36.03
N ILE A 317 -11.82 -8.49 -35.55
CA ILE A 317 -11.87 -7.29 -36.37
C ILE A 317 -10.49 -7.03 -36.99
N ASP A 318 -9.41 -7.38 -36.28
CA ASP A 318 -8.05 -7.44 -36.80
C ASP A 318 -7.60 -8.91 -36.91
N ASP A 319 -7.01 -9.28 -38.05
CA ASP A 319 -6.48 -10.61 -38.35
C ASP A 319 -4.95 -10.69 -38.22
N SER A 320 -4.36 -9.74 -37.48
CA SER A 320 -2.95 -9.76 -37.10
C SER A 320 -2.63 -10.93 -36.13
N SER A 321 -1.41 -10.95 -35.58
CA SER A 321 -0.97 -11.99 -34.64
C SER A 321 -1.13 -11.56 -33.18
N PRO A 322 -1.19 -12.49 -32.21
CA PRO A 322 -1.20 -12.17 -30.79
C PRO A 322 -0.07 -11.22 -30.37
N THR A 323 1.14 -11.40 -30.91
CA THR A 323 2.29 -10.52 -30.65
C THR A 323 2.05 -9.11 -31.20
N LEU A 324 1.54 -8.99 -32.44
CA LEU A 324 1.25 -7.69 -33.04
C LEU A 324 0.08 -6.99 -32.37
N ALA A 325 -0.87 -7.72 -31.78
CA ALA A 325 -1.96 -7.12 -31.02
C ALA A 325 -1.45 -6.34 -29.79
N LEU A 326 -0.35 -6.81 -29.19
CA LEU A 326 0.30 -6.18 -28.03
C LEU A 326 1.27 -5.05 -28.41
N ARG A 327 1.33 -4.65 -29.68
CA ARG A 327 2.25 -3.60 -30.16
C ARG A 327 1.98 -2.24 -29.53
N GLY A 328 0.78 -1.99 -29.01
CA GLY A 328 0.45 -0.71 -28.38
C GLY A 328 1.27 -0.42 -27.12
N PHE A 329 1.64 -1.46 -26.37
CA PHE A 329 2.37 -1.37 -25.10
C PHE A 329 3.88 -1.10 -25.31
N GLU A 330 4.19 0.12 -25.73
CA GLU A 330 5.57 0.59 -26.01
C GLU A 330 6.12 1.50 -24.90
N ARG A 331 5.24 2.07 -24.07
CA ARG A 331 5.66 2.95 -22.98
C ARG A 331 6.23 2.12 -21.83
N PHE A 332 7.10 2.74 -21.02
CA PHE A 332 7.53 2.16 -19.77
C PHE A 332 6.32 1.86 -18.84
N PRO A 333 6.31 0.69 -18.18
CA PRO A 333 7.16 -0.48 -18.42
C PRO A 333 6.74 -1.26 -19.68
N THR A 334 7.71 -1.71 -20.49
CA THR A 334 7.40 -2.42 -21.73
C THR A 334 7.00 -3.88 -21.53
N TRP A 335 7.21 -4.50 -20.36
CA TRP A 335 6.99 -5.93 -20.16
C TRP A 335 5.66 -6.29 -19.49
N MET A 336 5.04 -5.35 -18.77
CA MET A 336 3.87 -5.61 -17.91
C MET A 336 2.73 -6.27 -18.67
N TRP A 337 2.37 -5.74 -19.85
CA TRP A 337 1.34 -6.34 -20.72
C TRP A 337 1.90 -6.97 -22.00
N ARG A 338 3.14 -6.63 -22.39
CA ARG A 338 3.81 -7.20 -23.57
C ARG A 338 4.81 -8.29 -23.16
N ASN A 339 4.26 -9.38 -22.65
CA ASN A 339 5.00 -10.56 -22.23
C ASN A 339 4.43 -11.84 -22.86
N THR A 340 5.15 -12.93 -22.66
CA THR A 340 4.79 -14.26 -23.21
C THR A 340 3.44 -14.78 -22.70
N VAL A 341 3.11 -14.58 -21.43
CA VAL A 341 1.88 -15.10 -20.83
C VAL A 341 0.65 -14.36 -21.36
N VAL A 342 0.70 -13.02 -21.42
CA VAL A 342 -0.39 -12.21 -21.97
C VAL A 342 -0.58 -12.49 -23.46
N ARG A 343 0.50 -12.64 -24.23
CA ARG A 343 0.43 -13.05 -25.65
C ARG A 343 -0.33 -14.36 -25.81
N ASP A 344 -0.03 -15.35 -24.98
CA ASP A 344 -0.68 -16.67 -25.07
C ASP A 344 -2.13 -16.60 -24.63
N PHE A 345 -2.44 -15.80 -23.60
CA PHE A 345 -3.81 -15.55 -23.16
C PHE A 345 -4.67 -14.85 -24.23
N VAL A 346 -4.18 -13.79 -24.88
CA VAL A 346 -4.94 -13.10 -25.94
C VAL A 346 -5.11 -13.99 -27.17
N GLY A 347 -4.11 -14.83 -27.47
CA GLY A 347 -4.22 -15.86 -28.52
C GLY A 347 -5.32 -16.87 -28.21
N TRP A 348 -5.38 -17.36 -26.97
CA TRP A 348 -6.48 -18.22 -26.51
C TRP A 348 -7.84 -17.50 -26.58
N LEU A 349 -7.92 -16.24 -26.15
CA LEU A 349 -9.16 -15.46 -26.13
C LEU A 349 -9.72 -15.26 -27.55
N ARG A 350 -8.85 -15.04 -28.54
CA ARG A 350 -9.24 -15.02 -29.96
C ARG A 350 -9.85 -16.36 -30.39
N LEU A 351 -9.19 -17.48 -30.08
CA LEU A 351 -9.70 -18.81 -30.43
C LEU A 351 -11.07 -19.10 -29.77
N HIS A 352 -11.21 -18.75 -28.50
CA HIS A 352 -12.48 -18.84 -27.77
C HIS A 352 -13.56 -18.01 -28.46
N ASN A 353 -13.29 -16.75 -28.76
CA ASN A 353 -14.24 -15.86 -29.41
C ASN A 353 -14.61 -16.29 -30.84
N ASP A 354 -13.70 -16.89 -31.58
CA ASP A 354 -13.99 -17.46 -32.91
C ASP A 354 -14.88 -18.70 -32.82
N TYR A 355 -14.80 -19.47 -31.73
CA TYR A 355 -15.78 -20.52 -31.43
C TYR A 355 -17.13 -19.92 -31.06
N GLN A 356 -17.18 -18.96 -30.12
CA GLN A 356 -18.43 -18.33 -29.68
C GLN A 356 -19.20 -17.69 -30.83
N ARG A 357 -18.48 -17.00 -31.72
CA ARG A 357 -19.07 -16.38 -32.92
C ARG A 357 -19.70 -17.41 -33.86
N ARG A 358 -19.12 -18.61 -33.98
CA ARG A 358 -19.65 -19.70 -34.80
C ARG A 358 -20.92 -20.31 -34.21
N VAL A 359 -21.03 -20.38 -32.88
CA VAL A 359 -22.21 -20.91 -32.18
C VAL A 359 -23.24 -19.83 -31.83
N GLY A 360 -22.99 -18.57 -32.20
CA GLY A 360 -23.90 -17.44 -31.91
C GLY A 360 -23.97 -17.03 -30.44
N ALA A 361 -22.92 -17.34 -29.66
CA ALA A 361 -22.83 -17.02 -28.25
C ALA A 361 -22.06 -15.70 -28.01
N PRO A 362 -22.23 -15.07 -26.82
CA PRO A 362 -21.49 -13.86 -26.46
C PRO A 362 -19.97 -14.05 -26.52
N GLN A 363 -19.27 -13.03 -26.98
CA GLN A 363 -17.80 -12.98 -27.01
C GLN A 363 -17.29 -12.25 -25.76
N ALA A 364 -16.07 -12.58 -25.34
CA ALA A 364 -15.37 -11.89 -24.26
C ALA A 364 -14.37 -10.86 -24.80
N GLY A 365 -14.33 -9.66 -24.20
CA GLY A 365 -13.43 -8.58 -24.60
C GLY A 365 -12.23 -8.37 -23.66
N PHE A 366 -11.25 -7.58 -24.10
CA PHE A 366 -10.07 -7.20 -23.31
C PHE A 366 -9.92 -5.67 -23.27
N TYR A 367 -10.02 -5.09 -22.08
CA TYR A 367 -10.18 -3.64 -21.88
C TYR A 367 -9.13 -3.09 -20.93
N GLY A 368 -8.82 -1.81 -21.08
CA GLY A 368 -7.95 -1.06 -20.17
C GLY A 368 -8.78 -0.24 -19.20
N LEU A 369 -8.18 0.13 -18.08
CA LEU A 369 -8.78 0.99 -17.06
C LEU A 369 -7.96 2.25 -16.79
N ASP A 370 -6.70 2.27 -17.19
CA ASP A 370 -5.71 3.26 -16.76
C ASP A 370 -5.66 4.51 -17.66
N LEU A 371 -5.03 5.58 -17.16
CA LEU A 371 -5.10 6.93 -17.73
C LEU A 371 -3.80 7.52 -18.26
N TYR A 372 -2.69 6.78 -18.26
CA TYR A 372 -1.40 7.34 -18.64
C TYR A 372 -1.27 7.66 -20.15
N SER A 373 -2.10 7.07 -21.01
CA SER A 373 -2.08 7.21 -22.47
C SER A 373 -2.78 8.47 -23.01
N MET A 374 -2.57 9.63 -22.37
CA MET A 374 -3.24 10.90 -22.70
C MET A 374 -3.18 11.27 -24.19
N HIS A 375 -1.99 11.44 -24.77
CA HIS A 375 -1.83 11.87 -26.17
C HIS A 375 -2.34 10.83 -27.19
N ARG A 376 -2.23 9.54 -26.87
CA ARG A 376 -2.77 8.47 -27.72
C ARG A 376 -4.29 8.48 -27.70
N SER A 377 -4.89 8.70 -26.53
CA SER A 377 -6.34 8.86 -26.35
C SER A 377 -6.88 10.07 -27.13
N MET A 378 -6.16 11.20 -27.15
CA MET A 378 -6.52 12.35 -27.99
C MET A 378 -6.61 11.99 -29.47
N ARG A 379 -5.60 11.26 -29.99
CA ARG A 379 -5.57 10.80 -31.38
C ARG A 379 -6.74 9.88 -31.70
N HIS A 380 -7.07 8.93 -30.84
CA HIS A 380 -8.24 8.05 -31.02
C HIS A 380 -9.56 8.84 -31.11
N VAL A 381 -9.76 9.85 -30.25
CA VAL A 381 -10.94 10.73 -30.32
C VAL A 381 -11.01 11.47 -31.66
N ILE A 382 -9.88 12.05 -32.10
CA ILE A 382 -9.81 12.77 -33.36
C ILE A 382 -10.09 11.83 -34.54
N ASP A 383 -9.46 10.65 -34.57
CA ASP A 383 -9.61 9.68 -35.66
C ASP A 383 -11.04 9.15 -35.80
N TYR A 384 -11.70 8.87 -34.68
CA TYR A 384 -13.12 8.55 -34.67
C TYR A 384 -13.96 9.70 -35.26
N LEU A 385 -13.75 10.92 -34.78
CA LEU A 385 -14.49 12.08 -35.27
C LEU A 385 -14.23 12.36 -36.75
N ARG A 386 -13.02 12.10 -37.28
CA ARG A 386 -12.75 12.26 -38.72
C ARG A 386 -13.65 11.38 -39.59
N GLN A 387 -14.07 10.23 -39.07
CA GLN A 387 -14.95 9.30 -39.79
C GLN A 387 -16.42 9.71 -39.68
N VAL A 388 -16.87 10.18 -38.52
CA VAL A 388 -18.31 10.42 -38.24
C VAL A 388 -18.76 11.89 -38.31
N ASP A 389 -17.88 12.84 -37.98
CA ASP A 389 -18.10 14.29 -38.06
C ASP A 389 -16.75 15.03 -38.26
N PRO A 390 -16.30 15.22 -39.52
CA PRO A 390 -15.04 15.90 -39.82
C PRO A 390 -14.96 17.33 -39.26
N ALA A 391 -16.10 18.02 -39.11
CA ALA A 391 -16.11 19.36 -38.52
C ALA A 391 -15.88 19.31 -37.00
N ALA A 392 -16.39 18.29 -36.31
CA ALA A 392 -16.05 18.01 -34.91
C ALA A 392 -14.59 17.61 -34.74
N ALA A 393 -14.02 16.83 -35.67
CA ALA A 393 -12.60 16.47 -35.64
C ALA A 393 -11.70 17.72 -35.65
N GLN A 394 -11.97 18.68 -36.53
CA GLN A 394 -11.21 19.93 -36.57
C GLN A 394 -11.38 20.77 -35.29
N ARG A 395 -12.55 20.71 -34.63
CA ARG A 395 -12.74 21.35 -33.32
C ARG A 395 -11.91 20.64 -32.23
N ALA A 396 -11.87 19.31 -32.25
CA ALA A 396 -11.09 18.50 -31.32
C ALA A 396 -9.59 18.77 -31.47
N GLU A 397 -9.07 18.80 -32.69
CA GLU A 397 -7.68 19.15 -33.00
C GLU A 397 -7.31 20.52 -32.41
N ARG A 398 -8.13 21.55 -32.65
CA ARG A 398 -7.89 22.89 -32.08
C ARG A 398 -7.91 22.93 -30.55
N ARG A 399 -8.76 22.11 -29.91
CA ARG A 399 -8.86 22.04 -28.44
C ARG A 399 -7.67 21.31 -27.83
N TYR A 400 -7.23 20.21 -28.43
CA TYR A 400 -6.09 19.44 -27.95
C TYR A 400 -4.74 20.07 -28.28
N ALA A 401 -4.67 20.99 -29.25
CA ALA A 401 -3.45 21.72 -29.60
C ALA A 401 -2.81 22.51 -28.44
N CYS A 402 -3.50 22.69 -27.31
CA CYS A 402 -2.90 23.27 -26.10
C CYS A 402 -1.80 22.39 -25.50
N PHE A 403 -1.81 21.07 -25.76
CA PHE A 403 -0.78 20.11 -25.33
C PHE A 403 0.44 20.10 -26.26
N ASP A 404 0.35 20.63 -27.48
CA ASP A 404 1.45 20.62 -28.48
C ASP A 404 2.69 21.42 -28.04
N ARG A 405 2.60 22.20 -26.97
CA ARG A 405 3.75 22.92 -26.38
C ARG A 405 4.63 22.02 -25.51
N THR A 406 4.18 20.81 -25.22
CA THR A 406 4.87 19.78 -24.48
C THR A 406 5.10 18.59 -25.40
N SER A 407 6.24 17.91 -25.28
CA SER A 407 6.64 16.81 -26.16
C SER A 407 5.54 15.74 -26.27
N ASP A 408 5.39 15.14 -27.46
CA ASP A 408 4.32 14.20 -27.88
C ASP A 408 4.07 12.99 -26.96
N HIS A 409 4.94 12.77 -25.96
CA HIS A 409 4.96 11.59 -25.11
C HIS A 409 4.86 11.86 -23.62
N ASP A 410 4.93 13.12 -23.16
CA ASP A 410 5.13 13.37 -21.74
C ASP A 410 4.00 14.21 -21.10
N GLY A 411 3.00 13.51 -20.56
CA GLY A 411 2.01 14.13 -19.69
C GLY A 411 2.62 14.75 -18.43
N GLN A 412 3.78 14.28 -17.96
CA GLN A 412 4.48 14.85 -16.82
C GLN A 412 5.06 16.23 -17.16
N ALA A 413 5.60 16.43 -18.37
CA ALA A 413 6.04 17.74 -18.84
C ALA A 413 4.91 18.78 -18.83
N TYR A 414 3.69 18.38 -19.25
CA TYR A 414 2.49 19.22 -19.08
C TYR A 414 2.18 19.48 -17.61
N GLY A 415 2.16 18.43 -16.80
CA GLY A 415 1.87 18.51 -15.37
C GLY A 415 2.77 19.50 -14.64
N PHE A 416 4.08 19.47 -14.93
CA PHE A 416 5.07 20.37 -14.33
C PHE A 416 4.77 21.82 -14.69
N GLY A 417 4.54 22.12 -15.97
CA GLY A 417 4.21 23.48 -16.42
C GLY A 417 2.89 24.00 -15.84
N ALA A 418 1.88 23.13 -15.73
CA ALA A 418 0.56 23.47 -15.21
C ALA A 418 0.55 23.67 -13.68
N ALA A 419 1.30 22.86 -12.93
CA ALA A 419 1.34 22.90 -11.47
C ALA A 419 2.05 24.16 -10.93
N PHE A 420 3.12 24.60 -11.59
CA PHE A 420 3.93 25.74 -11.15
C PHE A 420 3.57 27.07 -11.83
N GLY A 421 2.42 27.13 -12.51
CA GLY A 421 1.90 28.35 -13.14
C GLY A 421 2.71 28.85 -14.34
N ALA A 422 3.58 28.01 -14.91
CA ALA A 422 4.43 28.32 -16.06
C ALA A 422 3.72 28.08 -17.41
N GLY A 423 2.47 27.60 -17.42
CA GLY A 423 1.67 27.34 -18.62
C GLY A 423 0.16 27.55 -18.40
N HIS A 424 -0.59 27.66 -19.51
CA HIS A 424 -2.06 27.67 -19.46
C HIS A 424 -2.56 26.24 -19.25
N SER A 425 -3.49 26.03 -18.30
CA SER A 425 -4.15 24.73 -18.15
C SER A 425 -5.04 24.41 -19.34
N CYS A 426 -4.93 23.19 -19.84
CA CYS A 426 -5.77 22.62 -20.88
C CYS A 426 -7.14 22.15 -20.37
N GLN A 427 -7.41 22.25 -19.06
CA GLN A 427 -8.61 21.72 -18.40
C GLN A 427 -9.91 22.15 -19.09
N ALA A 428 -10.04 23.44 -19.42
CA ALA A 428 -11.25 23.96 -20.04
C ALA A 428 -11.50 23.33 -21.43
N GLU A 429 -10.44 23.10 -22.20
CA GLU A 429 -10.56 22.56 -23.56
C GLU A 429 -10.86 21.06 -23.57
N VAL A 430 -10.23 20.27 -22.68
CA VAL A 430 -10.54 18.84 -22.55
C VAL A 430 -11.97 18.61 -22.05
N VAL A 431 -12.46 19.42 -21.12
CA VAL A 431 -13.85 19.37 -20.64
C VAL A 431 -14.83 19.75 -21.76
N ARG A 432 -14.56 20.84 -22.49
CA ARG A 432 -15.40 21.23 -23.64
C ARG A 432 -15.43 20.14 -24.71
N GLN A 433 -14.30 19.49 -24.97
CA GLN A 433 -14.23 18.42 -25.96
C GLN A 433 -15.06 17.20 -25.52
N LEU A 434 -14.96 16.79 -24.26
CA LEU A 434 -15.77 15.70 -23.70
C LEU A 434 -17.28 16.01 -23.78
N VAL A 435 -17.68 17.23 -23.39
CA VAL A 435 -19.08 17.66 -23.43
C VAL A 435 -19.61 17.71 -24.88
N ASP A 436 -18.82 18.19 -25.83
CA ASP A 436 -19.18 18.22 -27.25
C ASP A 436 -19.38 16.80 -27.79
N LEU A 437 -18.47 15.87 -27.46
CA LEU A 437 -18.59 14.47 -27.87
C LEU A 437 -19.84 13.81 -27.29
N GLN A 438 -20.13 14.02 -26.00
CA GLN A 438 -21.32 13.47 -25.33
C GLN A 438 -22.63 14.00 -25.91
N ARG A 439 -22.72 15.31 -26.17
CA ARG A 439 -23.94 15.94 -26.71
C ARG A 439 -24.27 15.45 -28.11
N ASN A 440 -23.27 15.19 -28.94
CA ASN A 440 -23.45 14.73 -30.31
C ASN A 440 -23.47 13.19 -30.45
N ALA A 441 -23.23 12.44 -29.37
CA ALA A 441 -23.20 10.98 -29.38
C ALA A 441 -24.47 10.32 -29.98
N PRO A 442 -25.71 10.80 -29.74
CA PRO A 442 -26.90 10.23 -30.38
C PRO A 442 -26.89 10.36 -31.92
N ALA A 443 -26.37 11.48 -32.44
CA ALA A 443 -26.26 11.70 -33.88
C ALA A 443 -25.18 10.78 -34.48
N HIS A 444 -24.09 10.54 -33.77
CA HIS A 444 -23.00 9.67 -34.22
C HIS A 444 -23.35 8.18 -34.15
N ARG A 445 -24.23 7.76 -33.23
CA ARG A 445 -24.65 6.34 -33.05
C ARG A 445 -25.55 5.80 -34.16
N GLN A 446 -26.25 6.66 -34.92
CA GLN A 446 -27.17 6.20 -35.97
C GLN A 446 -26.47 5.46 -37.14
N ALA A 447 -25.13 5.45 -37.17
CA ALA A 447 -24.32 4.71 -38.14
C ALA A 447 -24.06 3.22 -37.78
N GLY A 448 -24.64 2.68 -36.70
CA GLY A 448 -24.45 1.27 -36.31
C GLY A 448 -23.16 1.00 -35.50
N ASP A 449 -22.53 2.05 -34.98
CA ASP A 449 -21.18 2.03 -34.41
C ASP A 449 -21.17 2.24 -32.88
N GLY A 450 -21.93 1.41 -32.16
CA GLY A 450 -22.03 1.51 -30.70
C GLY A 450 -20.69 1.30 -29.98
N GLU A 451 -19.82 0.44 -30.51
CA GLU A 451 -18.51 0.14 -29.94
C GLU A 451 -17.49 1.25 -30.17
N ALA A 452 -17.30 1.76 -31.40
CA ALA A 452 -16.30 2.82 -31.58
C ALA A 452 -16.77 4.16 -30.99
N SER A 453 -18.08 4.39 -30.90
CA SER A 453 -18.62 5.52 -30.13
C SER A 453 -18.27 5.43 -28.64
N PHE A 454 -18.37 4.23 -28.05
CA PHE A 454 -17.98 4.00 -26.66
C PHE A 454 -16.47 4.13 -26.46
N ASP A 455 -15.67 3.55 -27.36
CA ASP A 455 -14.20 3.70 -27.37
C ASP A 455 -13.80 5.19 -27.40
N ALA A 456 -14.35 5.97 -28.33
CA ALA A 456 -14.06 7.40 -28.41
C ALA A 456 -14.46 8.15 -27.14
N LEU A 457 -15.60 7.79 -26.53
CA LEU A 457 -16.03 8.40 -25.28
C LEU A 457 -15.10 8.05 -24.11
N ARG A 458 -14.63 6.81 -24.02
CA ARG A 458 -13.67 6.39 -22.98
C ARG A 458 -12.33 7.10 -23.13
N ASN A 459 -11.79 7.17 -24.34
CA ASN A 459 -10.59 7.95 -24.62
C ASN A 459 -10.77 9.44 -24.25
N ALA A 460 -11.93 10.05 -24.51
CA ALA A 460 -12.17 11.45 -24.11
C ALA A 460 -12.22 11.63 -22.58
N TRP A 461 -12.76 10.67 -21.83
CA TRP A 461 -12.70 10.66 -20.37
C TRP A 461 -11.27 10.48 -19.86
N THR A 462 -10.50 9.56 -20.46
CA THR A 462 -9.08 9.37 -20.15
C THR A 462 -8.31 10.67 -20.34
N VAL A 463 -8.51 11.40 -21.44
CA VAL A 463 -7.85 12.70 -21.65
C VAL A 463 -8.20 13.72 -20.55
N ARG A 464 -9.48 13.85 -20.18
CA ARG A 464 -9.90 14.77 -19.11
C ARG A 464 -9.27 14.39 -17.77
N ASN A 465 -9.26 13.12 -17.42
CA ASN A 465 -8.78 12.66 -16.12
C ASN A 465 -7.25 12.65 -16.06
N ALA A 466 -6.57 12.32 -17.17
CA ALA A 466 -5.12 12.44 -17.31
C ALA A 466 -4.66 13.89 -17.13
N GLU A 467 -5.36 14.88 -17.69
CA GLU A 467 -5.06 16.30 -17.46
C GLU A 467 -5.08 16.62 -15.96
N ALA A 468 -6.14 16.20 -15.25
CA ALA A 468 -6.27 16.45 -13.82
C ALA A 468 -5.19 15.72 -13.01
N TYR A 469 -4.90 14.47 -13.35
CA TYR A 469 -3.87 13.64 -12.74
C TYR A 469 -2.48 14.28 -12.87
N TYR A 470 -2.04 14.61 -14.09
CA TYR A 470 -0.70 15.15 -14.31
C TYR A 470 -0.53 16.53 -13.66
N ARG A 471 -1.59 17.33 -13.63
CA ARG A 471 -1.57 18.62 -12.91
C ARG A 471 -1.47 18.45 -11.40
N ALA A 472 -2.07 17.39 -10.83
CA ALA A 472 -2.00 17.07 -9.40
C ALA A 472 -0.68 16.38 -9.00
N MET A 473 -0.02 15.68 -9.95
CA MET A 473 1.18 14.87 -9.73
C MET A 473 2.35 15.63 -9.07
N PHE A 474 2.48 16.93 -9.34
CA PHE A 474 3.54 17.78 -8.77
C PHE A 474 3.10 18.54 -7.49
N GLY A 475 1.90 18.25 -7.00
CA GLY A 475 1.35 18.77 -5.76
C GLY A 475 1.22 17.66 -4.71
N ASP A 476 -0.01 17.32 -4.35
CA ASP A 476 -0.31 16.28 -3.35
C ASP A 476 -0.31 14.87 -3.98
N ARG A 477 0.57 13.99 -3.46
CA ARG A 477 0.72 12.61 -3.91
C ARG A 477 -0.57 11.80 -3.72
N VAL A 478 -1.30 12.02 -2.61
CA VAL A 478 -2.57 11.32 -2.31
C VAL A 478 -3.63 11.69 -3.34
N SER A 479 -3.70 12.97 -3.71
CA SER A 479 -4.63 13.47 -4.71
C SER A 479 -4.44 12.81 -6.08
N SER A 480 -3.19 12.69 -6.57
CA SER A 480 -2.94 12.04 -7.86
C SER A 480 -3.20 10.53 -7.86
N TRP A 481 -2.91 9.84 -6.76
CA TRP A 481 -3.25 8.43 -6.57
C TRP A 481 -4.78 8.22 -6.63
N ASN A 482 -5.54 8.97 -5.84
CA ASN A 482 -7.00 8.83 -5.76
C ASN A 482 -7.67 9.11 -7.11
N LEU A 483 -7.21 10.13 -7.85
CA LEU A 483 -7.71 10.43 -9.19
C LEU A 483 -7.53 9.24 -10.16
N ARG A 484 -6.48 8.44 -9.99
CA ARG A 484 -6.21 7.27 -10.83
C ARG A 484 -7.13 6.10 -10.50
N ASP A 485 -7.26 5.74 -9.23
CA ASP A 485 -8.17 4.66 -8.82
C ASP A 485 -9.65 5.01 -9.06
N GLU A 486 -10.05 6.27 -8.85
CA GLU A 486 -11.40 6.76 -9.22
C GLU A 486 -11.65 6.63 -10.73
N HIS A 487 -10.68 6.98 -11.57
CA HIS A 487 -10.81 6.80 -13.01
C HIS A 487 -10.97 5.33 -13.40
N MET A 488 -10.18 4.43 -12.80
CA MET A 488 -10.30 3.00 -13.07
C MET A 488 -11.68 2.47 -12.67
N ALA A 489 -12.18 2.88 -11.50
CA ALA A 489 -13.51 2.49 -11.02
C ALA A 489 -14.64 3.02 -11.93
N ASP A 490 -14.58 4.30 -12.31
CA ASP A 490 -15.55 4.92 -13.21
C ASP A 490 -15.53 4.29 -14.61
N THR A 491 -14.35 3.88 -15.07
CA THR A 491 -14.18 3.21 -16.36
C THR A 491 -14.73 1.78 -16.31
N LEU A 492 -14.52 1.06 -15.21
CA LEU A 492 -15.10 -0.26 -14.97
C LEU A 492 -16.63 -0.21 -14.93
N ASP A 493 -17.21 0.78 -14.24
CA ASP A 493 -18.67 0.97 -14.16
C ASP A 493 -19.25 1.26 -15.55
N ALA A 494 -18.61 2.16 -16.30
CA ALA A 494 -19.02 2.49 -17.66
C ALA A 494 -18.94 1.27 -18.60
N LEU A 495 -17.89 0.46 -18.46
CA LEU A 495 -17.71 -0.78 -19.22
C LEU A 495 -18.80 -1.81 -18.87
N ALA A 496 -19.06 -2.05 -17.59
CA ALA A 496 -20.09 -2.98 -17.16
C ALA A 496 -21.49 -2.56 -17.63
N ALA A 497 -21.80 -1.26 -17.59
CA ALA A 497 -23.06 -0.72 -18.11
C ALA A 497 -23.17 -0.88 -19.63
N HIS A 498 -22.07 -0.65 -20.37
CA HIS A 498 -22.03 -0.78 -21.82
C HIS A 498 -22.20 -2.23 -22.28
N LEU A 499 -21.54 -3.16 -21.62
CA LEU A 499 -21.65 -4.60 -21.91
C LEU A 499 -23.01 -5.18 -21.47
N GLY A 500 -23.63 -4.58 -20.45
CA GLY A 500 -24.94 -5.01 -19.93
C GLY A 500 -26.16 -4.42 -20.66
N ARG A 501 -25.96 -3.64 -21.73
CA ARG A 501 -27.03 -2.91 -22.44
C ARG A 501 -28.11 -3.81 -23.05
N ASP A 502 -27.78 -5.08 -23.32
CA ASP A 502 -28.70 -6.07 -23.89
C ASP A 502 -29.55 -6.76 -22.79
N GLY A 503 -29.53 -6.24 -21.56
CA GLY A 503 -30.40 -6.66 -20.45
C GLY A 503 -29.81 -7.74 -19.54
N THR A 504 -28.65 -8.31 -19.89
CA THR A 504 -27.91 -9.25 -19.02
C THR A 504 -26.78 -8.50 -18.32
N PRO A 505 -26.73 -8.45 -16.97
CA PRO A 505 -25.64 -7.80 -16.26
C PRO A 505 -24.29 -8.38 -16.64
N ALA A 506 -23.35 -7.53 -17.04
CA ALA A 506 -22.00 -7.98 -17.39
C ALA A 506 -21.27 -8.52 -16.16
N ARG A 507 -20.50 -9.60 -16.37
CA ARG A 507 -19.53 -10.14 -15.42
C ARG A 507 -18.12 -9.87 -15.95
N VAL A 508 -17.29 -9.22 -15.12
CA VAL A 508 -15.98 -8.67 -15.52
C VAL A 508 -14.90 -9.18 -14.57
N VAL A 509 -13.81 -9.69 -15.14
CA VAL A 509 -12.58 -10.00 -14.41
C VAL A 509 -11.68 -8.76 -14.46
N VAL A 510 -11.13 -8.34 -13.33
CA VAL A 510 -10.23 -7.19 -13.25
C VAL A 510 -8.83 -7.66 -12.92
N TRP A 511 -7.84 -7.24 -13.69
CA TRP A 511 -6.42 -7.53 -13.44
C TRP A 511 -5.69 -6.24 -13.08
N ALA A 512 -5.24 -6.11 -11.84
CA ALA A 512 -4.41 -4.99 -11.41
C ALA A 512 -3.45 -5.42 -10.30
N HIS A 513 -2.56 -4.53 -9.88
CA HIS A 513 -1.70 -4.77 -8.73
C HIS A 513 -2.50 -4.92 -7.42
N ASN A 514 -1.96 -5.64 -6.44
CA ASN A 514 -2.54 -5.80 -5.11
C ASN A 514 -2.88 -4.46 -4.43
N SER A 515 -2.10 -3.41 -4.70
CA SER A 515 -2.33 -2.05 -4.20
C SER A 515 -3.62 -1.41 -4.73
N HIS A 516 -4.06 -1.80 -5.93
CA HIS A 516 -5.32 -1.37 -6.52
C HIS A 516 -6.46 -2.33 -6.17
N ILE A 517 -6.20 -3.63 -6.07
CA ILE A 517 -7.25 -4.66 -5.87
C ILE A 517 -7.71 -4.80 -4.41
N GLY A 518 -6.81 -4.65 -3.44
CA GLY A 518 -7.16 -4.81 -2.02
C GLY A 518 -7.91 -3.58 -1.48
N ASP A 519 -8.72 -3.77 -0.44
CA ASP A 519 -9.40 -2.66 0.26
C ASP A 519 -8.38 -1.76 0.98
N ALA A 520 -8.16 -0.54 0.49
CA ALA A 520 -7.13 0.36 1.04
C ALA A 520 -7.36 0.73 2.51
N ARG A 521 -8.61 0.73 3.00
CA ARG A 521 -8.95 1.03 4.42
C ARG A 521 -8.28 0.08 5.40
N ALA A 522 -7.90 -1.10 4.94
CA ALA A 522 -7.17 -2.11 5.71
C ALA A 522 -5.64 -1.99 5.57
N THR A 523 -5.12 -0.82 5.19
CA THR A 523 -3.68 -0.55 5.05
C THR A 523 -3.28 0.80 5.64
N GLU A 524 -1.99 0.99 5.91
CA GLU A 524 -1.46 2.31 6.25
C GLU A 524 -1.63 3.34 5.12
N MET A 525 -1.73 2.92 3.85
CA MET A 525 -2.00 3.85 2.74
C MET A 525 -3.42 4.44 2.85
N GLY A 526 -4.40 3.64 3.28
CA GLY A 526 -5.75 4.13 3.56
C GLY A 526 -5.79 5.08 4.77
N ALA A 527 -4.91 4.87 5.76
CA ALA A 527 -4.73 5.82 6.85
C ALA A 527 -4.21 7.18 6.36
N GLU A 528 -3.45 7.21 5.26
CA GLU A 528 -3.00 8.45 4.59
C GLU A 528 -4.05 9.06 3.64
N GLY A 529 -5.25 8.47 3.55
CA GLY A 529 -6.33 8.94 2.68
C GLY A 529 -6.25 8.41 1.25
N GLN A 530 -5.40 7.42 0.96
CA GLN A 530 -5.33 6.79 -0.36
C GLN A 530 -6.52 5.83 -0.57
N LEU A 531 -7.12 5.91 -1.75
CA LEU A 531 -8.17 5.00 -2.22
C LEU A 531 -7.57 3.86 -3.05
N SER A 532 -8.37 2.81 -3.24
CA SER A 532 -8.04 1.69 -4.13
C SER A 532 -9.27 1.32 -4.97
N LEU A 533 -9.04 0.82 -6.17
CA LEU A 533 -10.08 0.27 -7.03
C LEU A 533 -10.92 -0.80 -6.30
N GLY A 534 -10.28 -1.66 -5.51
CA GLY A 534 -10.92 -2.69 -4.70
C GLY A 534 -11.92 -2.13 -3.70
N GLN A 535 -11.49 -1.12 -2.92
CA GLN A 535 -12.37 -0.40 -2.01
C GLN A 535 -13.55 0.23 -2.76
N LEU A 536 -13.27 0.97 -3.84
CA LEU A 536 -14.30 1.68 -4.60
C LEU A 536 -15.33 0.71 -5.21
N VAL A 537 -14.88 -0.43 -5.74
CA VAL A 537 -15.78 -1.47 -6.27
C VAL A 537 -16.62 -2.08 -5.15
N ARG A 538 -16.03 -2.37 -3.98
CA ARG A 538 -16.76 -2.91 -2.82
C ARG A 538 -17.80 -1.91 -2.29
N GLU A 539 -17.48 -0.62 -2.26
CA GLU A 539 -18.41 0.44 -1.85
C GLU A 539 -19.56 0.65 -2.85
N ARG A 540 -19.29 0.53 -4.15
CA ARG A 540 -20.28 0.75 -5.22
C ARG A 540 -21.16 -0.47 -5.52
N HIS A 541 -20.60 -1.68 -5.40
CA HIS A 541 -21.24 -2.94 -5.81
C HIS A 541 -21.48 -3.93 -4.66
N GLY A 542 -21.00 -3.64 -3.45
CA GLY A 542 -21.27 -4.46 -2.25
C GLY A 542 -20.77 -5.89 -2.41
N THR A 543 -21.68 -6.86 -2.27
CA THR A 543 -21.37 -8.30 -2.34
C THR A 543 -21.21 -8.83 -3.76
N ASP A 544 -21.46 -8.02 -4.79
CA ASP A 544 -21.31 -8.41 -6.20
C ASP A 544 -19.84 -8.44 -6.66
N CYS A 545 -18.88 -8.20 -5.77
CA CYS A 545 -17.46 -8.32 -6.07
C CYS A 545 -16.74 -9.34 -5.18
N ARG A 546 -15.65 -9.90 -5.70
CA ARG A 546 -14.67 -10.71 -4.96
C ARG A 546 -13.26 -10.24 -5.24
N THR A 547 -12.44 -10.11 -4.21
CA THR A 547 -11.03 -9.70 -4.32
C THR A 547 -10.09 -10.85 -3.97
N ILE A 548 -9.10 -11.10 -4.84
CA ILE A 548 -8.08 -12.13 -4.67
C ILE A 548 -6.71 -11.44 -4.66
N GLY A 549 -5.99 -11.51 -3.55
CA GLY A 549 -4.60 -11.06 -3.45
C GLY A 549 -3.62 -12.17 -3.79
N PHE A 550 -2.46 -11.84 -4.36
CA PHE A 550 -1.35 -12.79 -4.57
C PHE A 550 -0.14 -12.40 -3.73
N THR A 551 0.63 -13.37 -3.26
CA THR A 551 1.86 -13.13 -2.51
C THR A 551 2.93 -14.19 -2.79
N THR A 552 4.18 -13.85 -2.50
CA THR A 552 5.37 -14.70 -2.71
C THR A 552 6.45 -14.38 -1.68
N SER A 553 7.13 -15.42 -1.21
CA SER A 553 8.21 -15.29 -0.23
C SER A 553 9.53 -14.86 -0.89
N HIS A 554 9.92 -15.53 -1.97
CA HIS A 554 11.21 -15.33 -2.63
C HIS A 554 11.20 -15.81 -4.09
N GLY A 555 12.25 -15.50 -4.85
CA GLY A 555 12.34 -15.91 -6.25
C GLY A 555 13.02 -14.88 -7.13
N THR A 556 12.53 -14.74 -8.36
CA THR A 556 12.95 -13.67 -9.28
C THR A 556 11.75 -12.90 -9.84
N VAL A 557 11.99 -11.64 -10.20
CA VAL A 557 10.98 -10.72 -10.73
C VAL A 557 11.58 -9.91 -11.87
N THR A 558 10.81 -9.62 -12.91
CA THR A 558 11.19 -8.65 -13.94
C THR A 558 10.81 -7.24 -13.49
N ALA A 559 11.79 -6.39 -13.22
CA ALA A 559 11.57 -5.01 -12.79
C ALA A 559 12.74 -4.11 -13.23
N ALA A 560 12.53 -2.80 -13.26
CA ALA A 560 13.61 -1.83 -13.49
C ALA A 560 14.26 -1.38 -12.16
N GLY A 561 15.48 -0.85 -12.22
CA GLY A 561 16.13 -0.18 -11.08
C GLY A 561 15.59 1.24 -10.81
N GLU A 562 15.16 1.93 -11.86
CA GLU A 562 14.68 3.30 -11.84
C GLU A 562 13.57 3.51 -12.89
N TRP A 563 12.88 4.65 -12.80
CA TRP A 563 11.82 5.00 -13.74
C TRP A 563 12.39 5.16 -15.15
N GLU A 564 11.67 4.66 -16.17
CA GLU A 564 12.15 4.55 -17.57
C GLU A 564 13.38 3.67 -17.79
N GLY A 565 13.83 2.92 -16.77
CA GLY A 565 14.91 1.96 -16.89
C GLY A 565 14.55 0.72 -17.72
N GLU A 566 15.57 -0.04 -18.13
CA GLU A 566 15.40 -1.32 -18.82
C GLU A 566 14.82 -2.42 -17.90
N ALA A 567 14.16 -3.40 -18.51
CA ALA A 567 13.68 -4.58 -17.80
C ALA A 567 14.86 -5.46 -17.36
N GLU A 568 14.98 -5.74 -16.06
CA GLU A 568 16.00 -6.62 -15.50
C GLU A 568 15.36 -7.82 -14.80
N CYS A 569 16.00 -9.00 -14.86
CA CYS A 569 15.64 -10.13 -14.01
C CYS A 569 16.32 -9.96 -12.64
N LYS A 570 15.55 -9.61 -11.62
CA LYS A 570 16.06 -9.27 -10.27
C LYS A 570 15.68 -10.36 -9.28
N VAL A 571 16.56 -10.61 -8.30
CA VAL A 571 16.28 -11.55 -7.21
C VAL A 571 15.42 -10.87 -6.16
N VAL A 572 14.27 -11.46 -5.86
CA VAL A 572 13.41 -11.03 -4.75
C VAL A 572 14.05 -11.50 -3.45
N ARG A 573 14.30 -10.58 -2.52
CA ARG A 573 14.88 -10.94 -1.23
C ARG A 573 13.92 -11.85 -0.45
N PRO A 574 14.42 -12.69 0.48
CA PRO A 574 13.54 -13.42 1.39
C PRO A 574 12.55 -12.49 2.08
N ALA A 575 11.36 -13.02 2.40
CA ALA A 575 10.33 -12.32 3.14
C ALA A 575 10.90 -11.68 4.43
N LEU A 576 10.41 -10.48 4.78
CA LEU A 576 10.81 -9.82 6.02
C LEU A 576 10.15 -10.50 7.21
N ARG A 577 10.81 -10.41 8.37
CA ARG A 577 10.22 -10.92 9.61
C ARG A 577 8.90 -10.23 9.93
N SER A 578 7.94 -10.99 10.48
CA SER A 578 6.59 -10.55 10.80
C SER A 578 5.76 -10.09 9.60
N SER A 579 6.21 -10.41 8.37
CA SER A 579 5.42 -10.17 7.17
C SER A 579 4.36 -11.25 6.95
N VAL A 580 3.39 -10.94 6.11
CA VAL A 580 2.41 -11.91 5.61
C VAL A 580 3.14 -12.98 4.80
N GLU A 581 4.10 -12.58 3.98
CA GLU A 581 4.92 -13.48 3.16
C GLU A 581 5.68 -14.50 4.00
N GLU A 582 6.26 -14.10 5.14
CA GLU A 582 6.96 -15.02 6.06
C GLU A 582 5.99 -15.99 6.73
N LEU A 583 4.86 -15.49 7.25
CA LEU A 583 3.85 -16.35 7.87
C LEU A 583 3.34 -17.43 6.91
N LEU A 584 3.14 -17.08 5.64
CA LEU A 584 2.68 -18.02 4.62
C LEU A 584 3.81 -18.95 4.15
N HIS A 585 5.06 -18.48 4.10
CA HIS A 585 6.25 -19.29 3.82
C HIS A 585 6.47 -20.39 4.87
N ASP A 586 6.30 -20.07 6.15
CA ASP A 586 6.56 -20.98 7.27
C ASP A 586 5.62 -22.19 7.30
N THR A 587 4.53 -22.18 6.53
CA THR A 587 3.68 -23.36 6.30
C THR A 587 4.41 -24.49 5.56
N GLY A 588 5.49 -24.17 4.83
CA GLY A 588 6.24 -25.12 4.02
C GLY A 588 5.53 -25.58 2.73
N ARG A 589 4.40 -24.96 2.38
CA ARG A 589 3.65 -25.28 1.16
C ARG A 589 4.13 -24.50 -0.05
N ALA A 590 4.20 -25.16 -1.21
CA ALA A 590 4.66 -24.54 -2.45
C ALA A 590 3.65 -23.54 -3.05
N GLY A 591 2.34 -23.81 -2.94
CA GLY A 591 1.30 -22.92 -3.43
C GLY A 591 -0.08 -23.29 -2.89
N PHE A 592 -0.80 -22.31 -2.35
CA PHE A 592 -2.09 -22.51 -1.69
C PHE A 592 -2.95 -21.25 -1.67
N LEU A 593 -4.25 -21.45 -1.42
CA LEU A 593 -5.25 -20.42 -1.21
C LEU A 593 -5.66 -20.41 0.27
N ILE A 594 -5.81 -19.22 0.84
CA ILE A 594 -6.53 -18.99 2.10
C ILE A 594 -7.77 -18.15 1.79
N ARG A 595 -8.92 -18.65 2.22
CA ARG A 595 -10.19 -17.90 2.18
C ARG A 595 -10.33 -17.05 3.43
N THR A 596 -10.51 -15.76 3.25
CA THR A 596 -10.72 -14.78 4.34
C THR A 596 -12.14 -14.24 4.37
N ASP A 597 -12.96 -14.57 3.36
CA ASP A 597 -14.40 -14.32 3.32
C ASP A 597 -15.19 -15.15 4.35
N THR A 598 -14.61 -16.27 4.80
CA THR A 598 -15.19 -17.12 5.85
C THR A 598 -14.56 -16.85 7.21
N ALA A 599 -15.37 -16.87 8.28
CA ALA A 599 -14.87 -16.76 9.64
C ALA A 599 -14.07 -18.01 10.04
N GLY A 600 -12.93 -17.82 10.70
CA GLY A 600 -12.06 -18.91 11.15
C GLY A 600 -10.81 -18.40 11.85
N ALA A 601 -10.06 -19.31 12.47
CA ALA A 601 -8.84 -18.95 13.21
C ALA A 601 -7.78 -18.31 12.30
N ALA A 602 -7.61 -18.81 11.07
CA ALA A 602 -6.72 -18.22 10.08
C ALA A 602 -7.16 -16.80 9.67
N THR A 603 -8.45 -16.57 9.50
CA THR A 603 -9.00 -15.24 9.19
C THR A 603 -8.72 -14.25 10.31
N GLU A 604 -8.95 -14.63 11.58
CA GLU A 604 -8.65 -13.76 12.72
C GLU A 604 -7.15 -13.47 12.86
N LEU A 605 -6.28 -14.46 12.60
CA LEU A 605 -4.83 -14.26 12.57
C LEU A 605 -4.40 -13.28 11.46
N LEU A 606 -5.07 -13.33 10.31
CA LEU A 606 -4.85 -12.44 9.17
C LEU A 606 -5.56 -11.08 9.30
N ARG A 607 -6.30 -10.81 10.40
CA ARG A 607 -6.79 -9.46 10.76
C ARG A 607 -5.77 -8.66 11.56
N GLU A 608 -4.72 -9.32 12.05
CA GLU A 608 -3.61 -8.64 12.73
C GLU A 608 -2.79 -7.82 11.72
N PRO A 609 -2.41 -6.57 12.07
CA PRO A 609 -1.52 -5.77 11.23
C PRO A 609 -0.18 -6.47 11.03
N ARG A 610 0.21 -6.69 9.76
CA ARG A 610 1.47 -7.30 9.36
C ARG A 610 2.08 -6.51 8.20
N LEU A 611 3.39 -6.67 8.01
CA LEU A 611 4.05 -6.15 6.81
C LEU A 611 3.57 -6.94 5.59
N GLU A 612 3.21 -6.24 4.51
CA GLU A 612 2.85 -6.84 3.22
C GLU A 612 3.73 -6.27 2.12
N ARG A 613 4.22 -7.15 1.23
CA ARG A 613 5.11 -6.77 0.14
C ARG A 613 4.32 -6.30 -1.10
N ALA A 614 4.75 -5.18 -1.68
CA ALA A 614 4.30 -4.68 -2.98
C ALA A 614 5.49 -4.25 -3.85
N ILE A 615 5.73 -4.99 -4.94
CA ILE A 615 6.77 -4.68 -5.92
C ILE A 615 6.12 -4.15 -7.20
N GLY A 616 6.19 -2.85 -7.42
CA GLY A 616 5.70 -2.25 -8.67
C GLY A 616 6.60 -2.57 -9.88
N VAL A 617 6.63 -1.65 -10.83
CA VAL A 617 7.46 -1.74 -12.04
C VAL A 617 8.95 -1.48 -11.74
N ILE A 618 9.22 -0.86 -10.59
CA ILE A 618 10.55 -0.62 -10.03
C ILE A 618 10.73 -1.55 -8.83
N TYR A 619 11.91 -2.16 -8.71
CA TYR A 619 12.28 -2.91 -7.52
C TYR A 619 13.66 -2.50 -7.01
N GLN A 620 13.76 -2.09 -5.75
CA GLN A 620 14.99 -1.65 -5.09
C GLN A 620 15.28 -2.54 -3.86
N PRO A 621 16.06 -3.63 -4.03
CA PRO A 621 16.35 -4.57 -2.94
C PRO A 621 17.05 -3.94 -1.72
N THR A 622 17.86 -2.91 -1.94
CA THR A 622 18.66 -2.25 -0.88
C THR A 622 17.80 -1.43 0.08
N THR A 623 16.65 -0.92 -0.38
CA THR A 623 15.72 -0.09 0.40
C THR A 623 14.37 -0.77 0.63
N GLU A 624 14.27 -2.09 0.36
CA GLU A 624 13.01 -2.83 0.22
C GLU A 624 12.01 -2.62 1.36
N ARG A 625 12.45 -2.61 2.63
CA ARG A 625 11.57 -2.36 3.78
C ARG A 625 10.85 -1.00 3.69
N HIS A 626 11.51 0.02 3.15
CA HIS A 626 10.96 1.37 3.04
C HIS A 626 10.21 1.58 1.73
N SER A 627 10.63 0.93 0.64
CA SER A 627 10.10 1.18 -0.71
C SER A 627 9.02 0.18 -1.16
N HIS A 628 8.97 -1.01 -0.56
CA HIS A 628 8.17 -2.14 -1.05
C HIS A 628 7.39 -2.88 0.05
N TYR A 629 7.36 -2.36 1.27
CA TYR A 629 6.57 -2.92 2.36
C TYR A 629 5.75 -1.83 3.05
N PHE A 630 4.53 -2.18 3.41
CA PHE A 630 3.60 -1.35 4.17
C PHE A 630 2.80 -2.24 5.13
N HIS A 631 2.19 -1.66 6.16
CA HIS A 631 1.31 -2.41 7.05
C HIS A 631 -0.08 -2.62 6.44
N ALA A 632 -0.57 -3.85 6.59
CA ALA A 632 -1.87 -4.27 6.11
C ALA A 632 -2.53 -5.25 7.09
N ARG A 633 -3.87 -5.33 7.02
CA ARG A 633 -4.69 -6.40 7.60
C ARG A 633 -5.21 -7.28 6.45
N PRO A 634 -4.51 -8.36 6.07
CA PRO A 634 -4.82 -9.11 4.84
C PRO A 634 -6.26 -9.60 4.73
N ALA A 635 -6.85 -10.09 5.82
CA ALA A 635 -8.21 -10.59 5.85
C ALA A 635 -9.28 -9.52 5.62
N ASP A 636 -8.96 -8.24 5.86
CA ASP A 636 -9.84 -7.12 5.60
C ASP A 636 -9.64 -6.54 4.18
N ARG A 637 -8.43 -6.69 3.62
CA ARG A 637 -8.10 -6.28 2.24
C ARG A 637 -8.70 -7.19 1.18
N TYR A 638 -8.61 -8.50 1.39
CA TYR A 638 -8.92 -9.51 0.39
C TYR A 638 -10.02 -10.45 0.88
N ASP A 639 -10.83 -10.97 -0.04
CA ASP A 639 -11.75 -12.07 0.24
C ASP A 639 -11.03 -13.43 0.16
N ALA A 640 -9.93 -13.51 -0.59
CA ALA A 640 -9.00 -14.63 -0.55
C ALA A 640 -7.55 -14.24 -0.93
N ILE A 641 -6.57 -15.02 -0.48
CA ILE A 641 -5.15 -14.80 -0.72
C ILE A 641 -4.54 -16.07 -1.32
N ILE A 642 -3.84 -15.93 -2.45
CA ILE A 642 -3.08 -17.00 -3.08
C ILE A 642 -1.59 -16.76 -2.81
N HIS A 643 -0.95 -17.71 -2.13
CA HIS A 643 0.50 -17.72 -1.93
C HIS A 643 1.15 -18.67 -2.92
N ILE A 644 2.23 -18.22 -3.56
CA ILE A 644 3.14 -19.06 -4.34
C ILE A 644 4.52 -18.84 -3.76
N ASP A 645 5.07 -19.85 -3.10
CA ASP A 645 6.21 -19.64 -2.19
C ASP A 645 7.48 -19.19 -2.92
N ARG A 646 7.71 -19.77 -4.09
CA ARG A 646 8.83 -19.45 -4.96
C ARG A 646 8.36 -19.10 -6.36
N THR A 647 8.79 -17.95 -6.86
CA THR A 647 8.38 -17.42 -8.16
C THR A 647 9.54 -17.10 -9.09
N THR A 648 9.25 -16.87 -10.37
CA THR A 648 10.21 -16.58 -11.43
C THR A 648 9.87 -15.32 -12.22
N ALA A 649 10.89 -14.68 -12.79
CA ALA A 649 10.75 -13.44 -13.53
C ALA A 649 9.93 -13.61 -14.81
N LEU A 650 8.92 -12.74 -14.98
CA LEU A 650 8.05 -12.68 -16.15
C LEU A 650 8.85 -12.34 -17.41
N ARG A 651 8.77 -13.20 -18.42
CA ARG A 651 9.52 -13.02 -19.67
C ARG A 651 8.90 -11.98 -20.62
N PRO A 652 9.56 -10.84 -20.88
CA PRO A 652 9.13 -9.89 -21.91
C PRO A 652 9.11 -10.53 -23.30
N LEU A 653 8.30 -10.02 -24.23
CA LEU A 653 8.32 -10.51 -25.62
C LEU A 653 9.64 -10.16 -26.33
N GLU A 654 10.21 -9.02 -25.99
CA GLU A 654 11.48 -8.50 -26.50
C GLU A 654 12.39 -8.24 -25.29
N PRO A 655 13.03 -9.28 -24.72
CA PRO A 655 13.89 -9.10 -23.56
C PRO A 655 15.12 -8.28 -23.95
N PRO A 656 15.47 -7.21 -23.21
CA PRO A 656 16.69 -6.45 -23.46
C PRO A 656 17.93 -7.31 -23.16
N HIS A 657 19.10 -6.92 -23.66
CA HIS A 657 20.34 -7.70 -23.52
C HIS A 657 20.72 -8.01 -22.06
N ARG A 658 20.34 -7.16 -21.10
CA ARG A 658 20.57 -7.35 -19.65
C ARG A 658 19.56 -8.30 -19.00
N TRP A 659 18.46 -8.61 -19.67
CA TRP A 659 17.49 -9.58 -19.20
C TRP A 659 18.02 -10.98 -19.52
N THR A 660 18.72 -11.59 -18.57
CA THR A 660 19.07 -13.01 -18.59
C THR A 660 18.14 -13.74 -17.64
N ALA A 661 17.50 -14.82 -18.11
CA ALA A 661 16.81 -15.73 -17.21
C ALA A 661 17.84 -16.22 -16.19
N ALA A 662 17.58 -16.03 -14.90
CA ALA A 662 18.48 -16.52 -13.86
C ALA A 662 18.70 -18.02 -14.07
N SER A 663 19.86 -18.40 -14.61
CA SER A 663 20.29 -19.78 -14.60
C SER A 663 20.44 -20.19 -13.15
N THR A 664 19.87 -21.33 -12.79
CA THR A 664 20.24 -22.07 -11.58
C THR A 664 21.75 -21.98 -11.40
N PRO A 665 22.28 -21.63 -10.22
CA PRO A 665 23.72 -21.58 -10.03
C PRO A 665 24.28 -22.95 -10.42
N ASP A 666 25.12 -22.97 -11.45
CA ASP A 666 25.84 -24.16 -11.87
C ASP A 666 26.63 -24.64 -10.67
N THR A 667 26.13 -25.71 -10.05
CA THR A 667 26.82 -26.46 -9.02
C THR A 667 27.83 -27.35 -9.73
N PHE A 668 28.90 -26.75 -10.26
CA PHE A 668 30.13 -27.47 -10.54
C PHE A 668 31.35 -26.62 -10.20
N PRO A 669 32.28 -27.13 -9.36
CA PRO A 669 33.54 -26.47 -9.11
C PRO A 669 34.47 -26.78 -10.28
N SER A 670 34.81 -25.78 -11.10
CA SER A 670 36.00 -25.90 -11.95
C SER A 670 37.18 -25.28 -11.22
N GLY A 671 37.90 -26.12 -10.46
CA GLY A 671 39.20 -25.77 -9.92
C GLY A 671 40.27 -25.70 -11.00
N LEU A 672 41.09 -24.65 -10.94
CA LEU A 672 42.54 -24.67 -10.65
C LEU A 672 43.05 -23.24 -10.53
#